data_AF-A0A090UY43-F1
#
_entry.id   AF-A0A090UY43-F1
#
_cell.length_a   1.000
_cell.length_b   1.000
_cell.length_c   1.000
_cell.angle_alpha   90.00
_cell.angle_beta   90.00
_cell.angle_gamma   90.00
#
_symmetry.space_group_name_H-M   'P 1'
#
loop_
_entity.id
_entity.type
_entity.pdbx_description
1 polymer ?
#
loop_
_entity_poly.entity_id
_entity_poly.type
_entity_poly.pdbx_seq_one_letter_code
_entity_poly.pdbx_strand_id
1 'polypeptide(L)'
;MPIFDSFWQAGYEGADHRNGQGMPLSMNDVTGHNARVLSDYILLKKLNIATVRESVGWRLVETAYGYDFSSVAEKMQAANEVGIQICWTICHYGWPDETDIFSPDFVPRFARFCGALAQFLAPWYVSSPVYSPVNEISFTSWALSVGFFRCSAPPGIVTGEESKRQLVRATIAACEAIRAADPRARMLHCDPIIHLVAPDQSPESLAATAGHYNSQYQTWDMLSGRTEPELGGAPRYLDIIGANYYHDNQWESGSNARLCWHLGDPRRVRLSQMLETLYRRYERPILLAETSHVGSGRGAWISQIATEVAQAQLAGVELHGVCLYPAIDRPDWEDLSRWHRSGLWELDHQGTDPLARILDPVYAAALQKAQHTLGLFHSRLCDLNDAKNSSDPMKKLYIFSHLRWDFVFQRPQHLLTRLAKHYQIYFIEEPTFAPPPASLSMTHPAPNVTVIKPHTPLQVHGFHDSQIAYLQPLLADIVDENEAPLVWFYTPMALPLLAVFNPSLVIYDCMDELAAFENAPRQLLQRESALLNRADIVFTGGPSLYAAKSGRHENIHCFTSSVDAIHFEQALDRNNYHPLIQDLPHPRLGYCGVIDERMDLDLVAAIADAHPEWQVIMVGPVVKIDPASLPQRPNIHYLGMQPYQALPQFLAGWDVCLMPFALNASTRYISPTKVLEYMAALLPVVSTAITDVVEPYKHVVAIGYDRAGFVRACEKMLALTPEARQTMQREMKRIVDSTSWDVTAQAMHGLMEKELAKSAPQRVATPATQAANDAARKNMALKPKPSRSENVIPARCLILGGGPTGLSAAYHYGSQAVLLERNESVGGWCRSIEDGGFTFDYAGHIMFSNDPYVLELYDMLLGDNLHWQMREAWIYTDGVYTRYPFQGALYGLPTDTIKECILGAIEAKYSNTADIPPENFERFIYQVWGAGIARHFAIPYNQKLWTVPLSEMETSWLGGRVPLPDLAQIVEGAVEPVGKPMGPNARFGYPLKGGFQALMSAFLPHIKGVVETNSEITHILANQHIAVLADGRQFHYEQLISTMPLPELIRIIGDEAPDEVIAAANGLHHVSVRCVNLGIGRADLTDKHWIYFAGETIFHRIFVQGNTSPECNPPGGCGLTCEITYSEHKPLPVDGQALIDRCIAECIEVGIFTAEDEVLVANQLDIPYAYVVYDHERSKNVETVRQWLLTQDIVLAGRYSEWEYYNSDHAFIAGKNAAEKVKNSVSRRGAGA
;
A
#
# COMPACT_ATOMS: atom_id res chain seq x y z
N MET A 1 -4.39 34.51 -21.02
CA MET A 1 -5.82 34.18 -21.22
C MET A 1 -5.89 32.74 -21.71
N PRO A 2 -6.87 31.95 -21.28
CA PRO A 2 -7.07 30.60 -21.80
C PRO A 2 -7.30 30.63 -23.32
N ILE A 3 -6.80 29.62 -24.03
CA ILE A 3 -6.96 29.49 -25.49
C ILE A 3 -8.41 29.13 -25.84
N PHE A 4 -9.03 28.31 -24.99
CA PHE A 4 -10.40 27.81 -25.15
C PHE A 4 -11.28 28.19 -23.96
N ASP A 5 -12.55 28.48 -24.23
CA ASP A 5 -13.56 28.84 -23.20
C ASP A 5 -14.00 27.63 -22.36
N SER A 6 -13.77 26.41 -22.84
CA SER A 6 -13.95 25.17 -22.08
C SER A 6 -12.91 24.13 -22.46
N PHE A 7 -12.51 23.32 -21.48
CA PHE A 7 -11.55 22.24 -21.69
C PHE A 7 -12.14 21.08 -22.49
N TRP A 8 -13.35 20.63 -22.11
CA TRP A 8 -14.12 19.67 -22.89
C TRP A 8 -14.86 20.41 -24.00
N GLN A 9 -14.60 19.99 -25.22
CA GLN A 9 -15.11 20.58 -26.45
C GLN A 9 -15.95 19.55 -27.20
N ALA A 10 -16.74 20.03 -28.15
CA ALA A 10 -17.52 19.19 -29.03
C ALA A 10 -17.23 19.57 -30.48
N GLY A 11 -17.07 18.58 -31.36
CA GLY A 11 -16.90 18.81 -32.78
C GLY A 11 -18.02 18.17 -33.56
N TYR A 12 -18.46 18.84 -34.63
CA TYR A 12 -19.49 18.32 -35.51
C TYR A 12 -18.86 17.72 -36.76
N GLU A 13 -19.46 16.64 -37.27
CA GLU A 13 -19.04 16.04 -38.54
C GLU A 13 -19.35 17.00 -39.68
N GLY A 14 -18.32 17.76 -40.07
CA GLY A 14 -18.46 18.86 -41.00
C GLY A 14 -17.74 18.61 -42.32
N ALA A 15 -17.41 17.35 -42.65
CA ALA A 15 -16.86 17.00 -43.94
C ALA A 15 -17.82 17.38 -45.09
N ASP A 16 -17.29 18.04 -46.11
CA ASP A 16 -18.03 18.51 -47.28
C ASP A 16 -17.41 18.05 -48.61
N HIS A 17 -16.56 17.03 -48.63
CA HIS A 17 -15.85 16.55 -49.82
C HIS A 17 -16.76 15.83 -50.83
N ARG A 18 -16.18 15.51 -52.00
CA ARG A 18 -16.70 14.48 -52.90
C ARG A 18 -16.02 13.15 -52.60
N ASN A 19 -16.82 12.15 -52.27
CA ASN A 19 -16.34 10.81 -51.91
C ASN A 19 -15.74 10.07 -53.13
N GLY A 20 -15.26 8.83 -52.96
CA GLY A 20 -14.58 8.08 -54.02
C GLY A 20 -15.47 7.82 -55.24
N GLN A 21 -16.79 7.78 -55.04
CA GLN A 21 -17.81 7.62 -56.08
C GLN A 21 -18.20 8.96 -56.75
N GLY A 22 -17.64 10.08 -56.28
CA GLY A 22 -17.93 11.43 -56.76
C GLY A 22 -19.22 12.04 -56.20
N MET A 23 -19.87 11.39 -55.23
CA MET A 23 -21.04 11.93 -54.55
C MET A 23 -20.64 13.11 -53.67
N PRO A 24 -21.26 14.30 -53.82
CA PRO A 24 -20.99 15.43 -52.96
C PRO A 24 -21.62 15.22 -51.58
N LEU A 25 -20.83 15.33 -50.51
CA LEU A 25 -21.29 15.18 -49.14
C LEU A 25 -21.48 16.54 -48.46
N SER A 26 -22.45 16.64 -47.56
CA SER A 26 -22.60 17.74 -46.60
C SER A 26 -23.06 17.16 -45.27
N MET A 27 -22.11 16.78 -44.42
CA MET A 27 -22.42 15.99 -43.23
C MET A 27 -23.22 16.78 -42.18
N ASN A 28 -23.02 18.10 -42.11
CA ASN A 28 -23.85 18.98 -41.28
C ASN A 28 -25.31 19.04 -41.75
N ASP A 29 -25.60 18.86 -43.05
CA ASP A 29 -26.98 18.78 -43.56
C ASP A 29 -27.55 17.38 -43.34
N VAL A 30 -26.75 16.33 -43.57
CA VAL A 30 -27.15 14.93 -43.35
C VAL A 30 -27.58 14.67 -41.91
N THR A 31 -26.89 15.25 -40.94
CA THR A 31 -27.20 15.14 -39.50
C THR A 31 -28.24 16.17 -39.02
N GLY A 32 -28.71 17.06 -39.92
CA GLY A 32 -29.63 18.15 -39.60
C GLY A 32 -29.04 19.23 -38.69
N HIS A 33 -27.72 19.25 -38.48
CA HIS A 33 -27.05 20.18 -37.57
C HIS A 33 -27.20 21.64 -38.03
N ASN A 34 -27.01 21.95 -39.32
CA ASN A 34 -27.15 23.32 -39.84
C ASN A 34 -28.53 23.92 -39.51
N ALA A 35 -29.60 23.13 -39.66
CA ALA A 35 -30.97 23.57 -39.39
C ALA A 35 -31.31 23.69 -37.88
N ARG A 36 -30.45 23.15 -37.00
CA ARG A 36 -30.74 23.00 -35.56
C ARG A 36 -29.60 23.47 -34.66
N VAL A 37 -28.69 24.30 -35.18
CA VAL A 37 -27.47 24.75 -34.50
C VAL A 37 -27.74 25.32 -33.10
N LEU A 38 -28.73 26.20 -32.95
CA LEU A 38 -29.07 26.80 -31.66
C LEU A 38 -29.50 25.75 -30.64
N SER A 39 -30.35 24.81 -31.04
CA SER A 39 -30.80 23.71 -30.18
C SER A 39 -29.64 22.80 -29.77
N ASP A 40 -28.71 22.51 -30.69
CA ASP A 40 -27.53 21.68 -30.42
C ASP A 40 -26.56 22.37 -29.45
N TYR A 41 -26.35 23.67 -29.60
CA TYR A 41 -25.52 24.48 -28.69
C TYR A 41 -26.14 24.57 -27.28
N ILE A 42 -27.47 24.69 -27.18
CA ILE A 42 -28.17 24.62 -25.88
C ILE A 42 -27.94 23.26 -25.21
N LEU A 43 -27.95 22.15 -25.97
CA LEU A 43 -27.68 20.82 -25.43
C LEU A 43 -26.25 20.70 -24.89
N LEU A 44 -25.25 21.21 -25.62
CA LEU A 44 -23.86 21.25 -25.16
C LEU A 44 -23.67 22.08 -23.90
N LYS A 45 -24.31 23.25 -23.83
CA LYS A 45 -24.20 24.15 -22.66
C LYS A 45 -24.70 23.49 -21.38
N LYS A 46 -25.75 22.65 -21.46
CA LYS A 46 -26.25 21.85 -20.33
C LYS A 46 -25.22 20.85 -19.78
N LEU A 47 -24.21 20.50 -20.58
CA LEU A 47 -23.10 19.62 -20.20
C LEU A 47 -21.79 20.40 -19.96
N ASN A 48 -21.86 21.70 -19.72
CA ASN A 48 -20.69 22.57 -19.47
C ASN A 48 -19.66 22.59 -20.62
N ILE A 49 -20.08 22.33 -21.86
CA ILE A 49 -19.26 22.51 -23.04
C ILE A 49 -19.55 23.88 -23.63
N ALA A 50 -18.51 24.72 -23.75
CA ALA A 50 -18.60 26.09 -24.23
C ALA A 50 -17.64 26.39 -25.40
N THR A 51 -16.97 25.39 -25.94
CA THR A 51 -16.09 25.49 -27.11
C THR A 51 -16.47 24.38 -28.09
N VAL A 52 -16.63 24.74 -29.36
CA VAL A 52 -16.98 23.78 -30.41
C VAL A 52 -16.03 23.89 -31.61
N ARG A 53 -15.78 22.75 -32.27
CA ARG A 53 -15.14 22.72 -33.59
C ARG A 53 -16.22 22.67 -34.67
N GLU A 54 -16.20 23.67 -35.55
CA GLU A 54 -17.18 23.82 -36.63
C GLU A 54 -16.50 23.86 -37.99
N SER A 55 -17.19 23.32 -39.00
CA SER A 55 -16.80 23.51 -40.39
C SER A 55 -17.46 24.73 -40.99
N VAL A 56 -16.65 25.48 -41.74
CA VAL A 56 -17.11 26.53 -42.66
C VAL A 56 -17.72 25.90 -43.92
N GLY A 57 -17.08 24.86 -44.44
CA GLY A 57 -17.48 24.20 -45.70
C GLY A 57 -17.10 25.02 -46.93
N TRP A 58 -15.80 25.07 -47.25
CA TRP A 58 -15.29 25.90 -48.36
C TRP A 58 -16.00 25.60 -49.70
N ARG A 59 -16.30 24.31 -49.99
CA ARG A 59 -17.03 23.94 -51.21
C ARG A 59 -18.45 24.50 -51.24
N LEU A 60 -19.09 24.58 -50.07
CA LEU A 60 -20.49 24.98 -49.94
C LEU A 60 -20.66 26.51 -49.93
N VAL A 61 -19.68 27.23 -49.39
CA VAL A 61 -19.73 28.70 -49.20
C VAL A 61 -19.27 29.47 -50.43
N GLU A 62 -18.28 28.96 -51.17
CA GLU A 62 -17.79 29.64 -52.36
C GLU A 62 -18.65 29.32 -53.59
N THR A 63 -19.34 30.34 -54.09
CA THR A 63 -20.23 30.26 -55.26
C THR A 63 -19.64 30.99 -56.46
N ALA A 64 -20.26 30.83 -57.64
CA ALA A 64 -19.89 31.59 -58.84
C ALA A 64 -20.05 33.13 -58.69
N TYR A 65 -20.79 33.60 -57.68
CA TYR A 65 -21.08 35.01 -57.45
C TYR A 65 -20.33 35.63 -56.26
N GLY A 66 -19.44 34.85 -55.61
CA GLY A 66 -18.71 35.27 -54.41
C GLY A 66 -18.92 34.30 -53.24
N TYR A 67 -18.71 34.79 -52.01
CA TYR A 67 -18.81 33.99 -50.79
C TYR A 67 -20.17 34.18 -50.11
N ASP A 68 -20.89 33.10 -49.83
CA ASP A 68 -22.13 33.09 -49.04
C ASP A 68 -21.85 32.61 -47.60
N PHE A 69 -21.59 33.55 -46.70
CA PHE A 69 -21.33 33.26 -45.29
C PHE A 69 -22.61 33.18 -44.44
N SER A 70 -23.81 32.98 -45.03
CA SER A 70 -25.07 32.91 -44.28
C SER A 70 -25.06 31.81 -43.21
N SER A 71 -24.65 30.59 -43.56
CA SER A 71 -24.54 29.47 -42.62
C SER A 71 -23.53 29.75 -41.49
N VAL A 72 -22.41 30.41 -41.81
CA VAL A 72 -21.40 30.85 -40.82
C VAL A 72 -21.99 31.90 -39.88
N ALA A 73 -22.78 32.84 -40.43
CA ALA A 73 -23.45 33.89 -39.65
C ALA A 73 -24.48 33.29 -38.68
N GLU A 74 -25.30 32.33 -39.13
CA GLU A 74 -26.29 31.64 -38.30
C GLU A 74 -25.63 30.91 -37.12
N LYS A 75 -24.51 30.22 -37.38
CA LYS A 75 -23.70 29.57 -36.32
C LYS A 75 -23.13 30.58 -35.34
N MET A 76 -22.56 31.70 -35.81
CA MET A 76 -22.05 32.75 -34.92
C MET A 76 -23.16 33.43 -34.09
N GLN A 77 -24.35 33.63 -34.67
CA GLN A 77 -25.49 34.16 -33.94
C GLN A 77 -25.92 33.22 -32.81
N ALA A 78 -26.09 31.92 -33.12
CA ALA A 78 -26.43 30.91 -32.13
C ALA A 78 -25.34 30.77 -31.05
N ALA A 79 -24.06 30.81 -31.43
CA ALA A 79 -22.94 30.75 -30.50
C ALA A 79 -22.92 31.93 -29.54
N ASN A 80 -23.12 33.16 -30.05
CA ASN A 80 -23.17 34.36 -29.22
C ASN A 80 -24.38 34.37 -28.28
N GLU A 81 -25.53 33.84 -28.72
CA GLU A 81 -26.74 33.74 -27.89
C GLU A 81 -26.52 32.83 -26.66
N VAL A 82 -25.79 31.72 -26.83
CA VAL A 82 -25.58 30.71 -25.78
C VAL A 82 -24.23 30.87 -25.04
N GLY A 83 -23.36 31.73 -25.56
CA GLY A 83 -21.99 31.92 -25.06
C GLY A 83 -21.12 30.70 -25.32
N ILE A 84 -20.96 30.35 -26.60
CA ILE A 84 -20.06 29.31 -27.12
C ILE A 84 -18.97 29.95 -27.97
N GLN A 85 -17.74 29.51 -27.79
CA GLN A 85 -16.61 29.79 -28.67
C GLN A 85 -16.58 28.80 -29.83
N ILE A 86 -16.41 29.30 -31.06
CA ILE A 86 -16.24 28.45 -32.24
C ILE A 86 -14.76 28.43 -32.68
N CYS A 87 -14.21 27.22 -32.81
CA CYS A 87 -12.95 26.94 -33.50
C CYS A 87 -13.26 26.56 -34.96
N TRP A 88 -12.86 27.40 -35.91
CA TRP A 88 -13.27 27.27 -37.31
C TRP A 88 -12.34 26.39 -38.13
N THR A 89 -12.82 25.23 -38.57
CA THR A 89 -12.20 24.42 -39.63
C THR A 89 -12.66 24.96 -40.99
N ILE A 90 -11.73 25.53 -41.76
CA ILE A 90 -12.08 26.24 -43.01
C ILE A 90 -12.28 25.25 -44.16
N CYS A 91 -11.28 24.41 -44.42
CA CYS A 91 -11.34 23.32 -45.39
C CYS A 91 -11.41 21.97 -44.65
N HIS A 92 -12.59 21.35 -44.65
CA HIS A 92 -12.83 20.03 -44.07
C HIS A 92 -13.00 19.00 -45.19
N TYR A 93 -11.91 18.76 -45.91
CA TYR A 93 -11.79 17.87 -47.08
C TYR A 93 -12.46 18.38 -48.37
N GLY A 94 -13.36 19.37 -48.33
CA GLY A 94 -14.00 19.94 -49.52
C GLY A 94 -13.41 21.26 -50.03
N TRP A 95 -13.37 21.41 -51.34
CA TRP A 95 -13.07 22.65 -52.07
C TRP A 95 -14.01 22.81 -53.28
N PRO A 96 -14.12 24.01 -53.89
CA PRO A 96 -15.02 24.24 -55.01
C PRO A 96 -14.74 23.29 -56.18
N ASP A 97 -15.82 22.71 -56.75
CA ASP A 97 -15.75 21.64 -57.75
C ASP A 97 -14.86 21.99 -58.96
N GLU A 98 -14.77 23.27 -59.30
CA GLU A 98 -14.06 23.74 -60.49
C GLU A 98 -12.57 24.00 -60.24
N THR A 99 -12.11 23.67 -59.03
CA THR A 99 -10.71 23.84 -58.60
C THR A 99 -10.04 22.49 -58.47
N ASP A 100 -8.96 22.29 -59.21
CA ASP A 100 -8.06 21.18 -58.94
C ASP A 100 -7.00 21.57 -57.90
N ILE A 101 -6.68 20.65 -56.99
CA ILE A 101 -5.70 20.85 -55.92
C ILE A 101 -4.30 21.21 -56.45
N PHE A 102 -3.92 20.68 -57.61
CA PHE A 102 -2.62 20.94 -58.23
C PHE A 102 -2.64 22.14 -59.19
N SER A 103 -3.80 22.80 -59.34
CA SER A 103 -3.88 24.04 -60.10
C SER A 103 -3.00 25.13 -59.47
N PRO A 104 -2.27 25.93 -60.26
CA PRO A 104 -1.54 27.10 -59.75
C PRO A 104 -2.42 28.11 -59.00
N ASP A 105 -3.74 28.14 -59.27
CA ASP A 105 -4.68 29.04 -58.56
C ASP A 105 -5.18 28.46 -57.23
N PHE A 106 -4.97 27.17 -56.91
CA PHE A 106 -5.49 26.56 -55.69
C PHE A 106 -5.04 27.29 -54.41
N VAL A 107 -3.71 27.46 -54.25
CA VAL A 107 -3.11 28.16 -53.10
C VAL A 107 -3.59 29.62 -52.98
N PRO A 108 -3.47 30.48 -54.01
CA PRO A 108 -3.92 31.86 -53.89
C PRO A 108 -5.45 31.99 -53.76
N ARG A 109 -6.25 31.11 -54.37
CA ARG A 109 -7.71 31.08 -54.20
C ARG A 109 -8.11 30.74 -52.77
N PHE A 110 -7.49 29.71 -52.21
CA PHE A 110 -7.73 29.32 -50.82
C PHE A 110 -7.31 30.42 -49.83
N ALA A 111 -6.16 31.07 -50.05
CA ALA A 111 -5.72 32.19 -49.23
C ALA A 111 -6.68 33.39 -49.29
N ARG A 112 -7.19 33.74 -50.49
CA ARG A 112 -8.23 34.78 -50.64
C ARG A 112 -9.50 34.44 -49.86
N PHE A 113 -9.97 33.20 -49.95
CA PHE A 113 -11.13 32.74 -49.20
C PHE A 113 -10.92 32.83 -47.69
N CYS A 114 -9.79 32.33 -47.19
CA CYS A 114 -9.46 32.38 -45.76
C CYS A 114 -9.36 33.82 -45.22
N GLY A 115 -8.74 34.73 -45.98
CA GLY A 115 -8.67 36.15 -45.63
C GLY A 115 -10.04 36.82 -45.60
N ALA A 116 -10.90 36.55 -46.59
CA ALA A 116 -12.26 37.08 -46.65
C ALA A 116 -13.13 36.57 -45.49
N LEU A 117 -13.04 35.27 -45.17
CA LEU A 117 -13.71 34.68 -44.02
C LEU A 117 -13.22 35.28 -42.70
N ALA A 118 -11.91 35.41 -42.51
CA ALA A 118 -11.35 36.00 -41.29
C ALA A 118 -11.80 37.46 -41.12
N GLN A 119 -11.83 38.24 -42.20
CA GLN A 119 -12.34 39.60 -42.17
C GLN A 119 -13.85 39.67 -41.85
N PHE A 120 -14.64 38.73 -42.36
CA PHE A 120 -16.05 38.59 -42.01
C PHE A 120 -16.27 38.24 -40.53
N LEU A 121 -15.44 37.35 -39.97
CA LEU A 121 -15.55 36.86 -38.60
C LEU A 121 -14.96 37.83 -37.56
N ALA A 122 -13.96 38.64 -37.91
CA ALA A 122 -13.26 39.51 -36.96
C ALA A 122 -14.16 40.37 -36.05
N PRO A 123 -15.27 40.98 -36.54
CA PRO A 123 -16.19 41.76 -35.69
C PRO A 123 -16.97 40.94 -34.67
N TRP A 124 -17.11 39.63 -34.86
CA TRP A 124 -17.84 38.75 -33.95
C TRP A 124 -17.03 38.37 -32.71
N TYR A 125 -15.70 38.49 -32.78
CA TYR A 125 -14.79 38.04 -31.73
C TYR A 125 -14.24 39.21 -30.90
N VAL A 126 -14.34 39.08 -29.58
CA VAL A 126 -13.62 39.94 -28.61
C VAL A 126 -12.26 39.32 -28.27
N SER A 127 -12.24 38.00 -28.02
CA SER A 127 -11.04 37.20 -27.79
C SER A 127 -10.34 36.83 -29.10
N SER A 128 -9.19 36.15 -29.00
CA SER A 128 -8.47 35.64 -30.17
C SER A 128 -9.24 34.51 -30.85
N PRO A 129 -9.69 34.66 -32.11
CA PRO A 129 -10.32 33.56 -32.85
C PRO A 129 -9.32 32.44 -33.17
N VAL A 130 -9.81 31.20 -33.19
CA VAL A 130 -9.01 30.01 -33.52
C VAL A 130 -9.44 29.46 -34.87
N TYR A 131 -8.48 29.29 -35.78
CA TYR A 131 -8.71 28.76 -37.12
C TYR A 131 -7.88 27.52 -37.38
N SER A 132 -8.49 26.51 -38.00
CA SER A 132 -7.82 25.39 -38.65
C SER A 132 -7.98 25.54 -40.16
N PRO A 133 -6.98 26.07 -40.88
CA PRO A 133 -7.11 26.32 -42.31
C PRO A 133 -7.47 25.05 -43.08
N VAL A 134 -6.66 24.00 -42.98
CA VAL A 134 -6.93 22.70 -43.59
C VAL A 134 -6.96 21.65 -42.48
N ASN A 135 -8.05 20.90 -42.37
CA ASN A 135 -8.14 19.77 -41.43
C ASN A 135 -7.29 18.60 -41.94
N GLU A 136 -6.54 17.97 -41.04
CA GLU A 136 -5.84 16.71 -41.28
C GLU A 136 -5.14 16.62 -42.64
N ILE A 137 -4.12 17.46 -42.85
CA ILE A 137 -3.37 17.49 -44.11
C ILE A 137 -2.79 16.10 -44.42
N SER A 138 -2.31 15.38 -43.40
CA SER A 138 -1.73 14.04 -43.58
C SER A 138 -2.78 13.03 -44.01
N PHE A 139 -3.96 13.04 -43.36
CA PHE A 139 -5.07 12.17 -43.74
C PHE A 139 -5.58 12.52 -45.15
N THR A 140 -5.80 13.80 -45.44
CA THR A 140 -6.27 14.27 -46.75
C THR A 140 -5.32 13.85 -47.87
N SER A 141 -4.01 13.97 -47.64
CA SER A 141 -2.98 13.58 -48.60
C SER A 141 -2.97 12.07 -48.84
N TRP A 142 -3.13 11.28 -47.79
CA TRP A 142 -3.28 9.82 -47.90
C TRP A 142 -4.57 9.45 -48.66
N ALA A 143 -5.70 10.03 -48.29
CA ALA A 143 -7.01 9.79 -48.90
C ALA A 143 -7.01 10.10 -50.41
N LEU A 144 -6.35 11.18 -50.83
CA LEU A 144 -6.14 11.49 -52.24
C LEU A 144 -5.28 10.43 -52.95
N SER A 145 -4.19 9.99 -52.32
CA SER A 145 -3.27 9.02 -52.94
C SER A 145 -3.90 7.63 -53.17
N VAL A 146 -4.88 7.24 -52.35
CA VAL A 146 -5.59 5.96 -52.47
C VAL A 146 -6.94 6.08 -53.21
N GLY A 147 -7.29 7.28 -53.69
CA GLY A 147 -8.54 7.53 -54.42
C GLY A 147 -9.80 7.58 -53.56
N PHE A 148 -9.65 7.74 -52.24
CA PHE A 148 -10.76 7.89 -51.31
C PHE A 148 -11.44 9.26 -51.47
N PHE A 149 -10.67 10.29 -51.80
CA PHE A 149 -11.19 11.59 -52.24
C PHE A 149 -10.95 11.78 -53.74
N ARG A 150 -11.94 12.35 -54.42
CA ARG A 150 -11.85 12.59 -55.87
C ARG A 150 -11.01 13.85 -56.17
N CYS A 151 -10.03 13.73 -57.05
CA CYS A 151 -9.33 14.86 -57.67
C CYS A 151 -9.25 14.68 -59.21
N SER A 152 -8.68 15.65 -59.92
CA SER A 152 -8.66 15.63 -61.40
C SER A 152 -7.67 14.62 -61.99
N ALA A 153 -6.68 14.19 -61.20
CA ALA A 153 -5.71 13.19 -61.59
C ALA A 153 -6.18 11.77 -61.18
N PRO A 154 -5.97 10.74 -62.03
CA PRO A 154 -6.30 9.36 -61.69
C PRO A 154 -5.60 8.88 -60.40
N PRO A 155 -6.26 8.01 -59.58
CA PRO A 155 -5.62 7.37 -58.44
C PRO A 155 -4.31 6.66 -58.83
N GLY A 156 -3.27 6.79 -58.00
CA GLY A 156 -1.93 6.21 -58.26
C GLY A 156 -0.98 7.07 -59.10
N ILE A 157 -1.47 8.13 -59.76
CA ILE A 157 -0.60 9.17 -60.38
C ILE A 157 -0.28 10.28 -59.37
N VAL A 158 -1.23 10.58 -58.49
CA VAL A 158 -1.05 11.53 -57.38
C VAL A 158 -0.26 10.86 -56.26
N THR A 159 0.93 11.40 -55.95
CA THR A 159 1.67 10.97 -54.77
C THR A 159 1.13 11.70 -53.54
N GLY A 160 0.98 10.98 -52.42
CA GLY A 160 0.58 11.61 -51.15
C GLY A 160 1.56 12.70 -50.69
N GLU A 161 2.81 12.64 -51.13
CA GLU A 161 3.83 13.66 -50.86
C GLU A 161 3.56 14.98 -51.58
N GLU A 162 3.23 14.96 -52.88
CA GLU A 162 2.95 16.20 -53.62
C GLU A 162 1.65 16.85 -53.14
N SER A 163 0.61 16.05 -52.85
CA SER A 163 -0.61 16.55 -52.20
C SER A 163 -0.29 17.24 -50.87
N LYS A 164 0.55 16.62 -50.03
CA LYS A 164 0.95 17.17 -48.73
C LYS A 164 1.68 18.50 -48.89
N ARG A 165 2.69 18.57 -49.76
CA ARG A 165 3.44 19.80 -50.06
C ARG A 165 2.51 20.93 -50.51
N GLN A 166 1.55 20.61 -51.39
CA GLN A 166 0.59 21.59 -51.90
C GLN A 166 -0.38 22.10 -50.83
N LEU A 167 -0.91 21.23 -49.97
CA LEU A 167 -1.77 21.60 -48.85
C LEU A 167 -1.01 22.40 -47.78
N VAL A 168 0.27 22.11 -47.56
CA VAL A 168 1.14 22.91 -46.67
C VAL A 168 1.34 24.32 -47.24
N ARG A 169 1.63 24.47 -48.54
CA ARG A 169 1.71 25.79 -49.19
C ARG A 169 0.40 26.57 -49.05
N ALA A 170 -0.73 25.91 -49.29
CA ALA A 170 -2.06 26.49 -49.13
C ALA A 170 -2.30 26.96 -47.69
N THR A 171 -1.92 26.14 -46.71
CA THR A 171 -2.06 26.43 -45.29
C THR A 171 -1.18 27.60 -44.84
N ILE A 172 0.07 27.68 -45.28
CA ILE A 172 0.98 28.80 -44.98
C ILE A 172 0.40 30.10 -45.55
N ALA A 173 -0.02 30.09 -46.82
CA ALA A 173 -0.62 31.25 -47.47
C ALA A 173 -1.94 31.68 -46.78
N ALA A 174 -2.76 30.72 -46.35
CA ALA A 174 -3.97 30.98 -45.58
C ALA A 174 -3.65 31.60 -44.21
N CYS A 175 -2.64 31.11 -43.50
CA CYS A 175 -2.23 31.69 -42.21
C CYS A 175 -1.83 33.17 -42.34
N GLU A 176 -1.10 33.53 -43.39
CA GLU A 176 -0.74 34.92 -43.68
C GLU A 176 -1.98 35.77 -44.00
N ALA A 177 -2.87 35.28 -44.86
CA ALA A 177 -4.10 35.97 -45.21
C ALA A 177 -5.03 36.19 -44.01
N ILE A 178 -5.18 35.18 -43.14
CA ILE A 178 -5.98 35.25 -41.92
C ILE A 178 -5.38 36.28 -40.96
N ARG A 179 -4.06 36.25 -40.70
CA ARG A 179 -3.41 37.21 -39.80
C ARG A 179 -3.39 38.63 -40.34
N ALA A 180 -3.36 38.80 -41.66
CA ALA A 180 -3.51 40.10 -42.29
C ALA A 180 -4.92 40.68 -42.06
N ALA A 181 -5.95 39.84 -42.03
CA ALA A 181 -7.33 40.24 -41.74
C ALA A 181 -7.60 40.43 -40.24
N ASP A 182 -7.10 39.53 -39.39
CA ASP A 182 -7.18 39.61 -37.93
C ASP A 182 -5.85 39.18 -37.27
N PRO A 183 -5.02 40.14 -36.82
CA PRO A 183 -3.74 39.86 -36.16
C PRO A 183 -3.86 39.04 -34.86
N ARG A 184 -5.06 38.94 -34.27
CA ARG A 184 -5.31 38.18 -33.03
C ARG A 184 -5.43 36.68 -33.27
N ALA A 185 -5.56 36.25 -34.52
CA ALA A 185 -5.88 34.88 -34.91
C ALA A 185 -4.83 33.86 -34.45
N ARG A 186 -5.32 32.75 -33.90
CA ARG A 186 -4.54 31.57 -33.50
C ARG A 186 -4.73 30.45 -34.52
N MET A 187 -3.69 29.67 -34.76
CA MET A 187 -3.71 28.59 -35.76
C MET A 187 -3.70 27.22 -35.08
N LEU A 188 -4.72 26.41 -35.37
CA LEU A 188 -4.85 25.04 -34.93
C LEU A 188 -4.57 24.11 -36.12
N HIS A 189 -3.62 23.19 -35.98
CA HIS A 189 -3.30 22.22 -37.02
C HIS A 189 -3.58 20.80 -36.54
N CYS A 190 -4.73 20.26 -36.95
CA CYS A 190 -5.17 18.91 -36.61
C CYS A 190 -4.55 17.87 -37.55
N ASP A 191 -4.04 16.77 -37.00
CA ASP A 191 -3.61 15.58 -37.75
C ASP A 191 -3.63 14.34 -36.81
N PRO A 192 -3.75 13.11 -37.35
CA PRO A 192 -3.80 11.90 -36.55
C PRO A 192 -2.44 11.57 -35.92
N ILE A 193 -2.47 11.16 -34.66
CA ILE A 193 -1.33 10.51 -34.01
C ILE A 193 -1.51 8.99 -34.02
N ILE A 194 -0.46 8.26 -34.36
CA ILE A 194 -0.53 6.82 -34.62
C ILE A 194 0.62 6.06 -33.95
N HIS A 195 0.39 4.78 -33.68
CA HIS A 195 1.44 3.85 -33.27
C HIS A 195 1.43 2.60 -34.15
N LEU A 196 2.60 2.23 -34.66
CA LEU A 196 2.77 1.09 -35.55
C LEU A 196 3.69 0.06 -34.91
N VAL A 197 3.32 -1.21 -35.03
CA VAL A 197 4.19 -2.33 -34.65
C VAL A 197 4.67 -3.07 -35.87
N ALA A 198 5.94 -3.48 -35.84
CA ALA A 198 6.52 -4.26 -36.93
C ALA A 198 5.95 -5.69 -36.91
N PRO A 199 5.65 -6.29 -38.08
CA PRO A 199 5.16 -7.67 -38.16
C PRO A 199 6.18 -8.70 -37.69
N ASP A 200 7.47 -8.37 -37.74
CA ASP A 200 8.57 -9.21 -37.26
C ASP A 200 9.74 -8.36 -36.75
N GLN A 201 10.75 -9.00 -36.17
CA GLN A 201 11.94 -8.36 -35.59
C GLN A 201 13.07 -8.17 -36.60
N SER A 202 12.83 -8.32 -37.91
CA SER A 202 13.86 -8.09 -38.92
C SER A 202 14.24 -6.59 -38.99
N PRO A 203 15.52 -6.25 -39.22
CA PRO A 203 15.95 -4.85 -39.32
C PRO A 203 15.20 -4.06 -40.40
N GLU A 204 14.85 -4.70 -41.52
CA GLU A 204 14.12 -4.11 -42.64
C GLU A 204 12.68 -3.75 -42.25
N SER A 205 11.99 -4.68 -41.58
CA SER A 205 10.63 -4.49 -41.07
C SER A 205 10.56 -3.38 -40.01
N LEU A 206 11.52 -3.36 -39.08
CA LEU A 206 11.66 -2.31 -38.07
C LEU A 206 11.93 -0.94 -38.70
N ALA A 207 12.82 -0.86 -39.70
CA ALA A 207 13.13 0.39 -40.40
C ALA A 207 11.94 0.92 -41.21
N ALA A 208 11.22 0.05 -41.93
CA ALA A 208 10.03 0.42 -42.69
C ALA A 208 8.91 0.92 -41.77
N THR A 209 8.65 0.20 -40.67
CA THR A 209 7.67 0.60 -39.65
C THR A 209 8.01 1.96 -39.03
N ALA A 210 9.29 2.19 -38.71
CA ALA A 210 9.76 3.48 -38.19
C ALA A 210 9.58 4.62 -39.21
N GLY A 211 9.81 4.36 -40.50
CA GLY A 211 9.55 5.31 -41.58
C GLY A 211 8.08 5.73 -41.64
N HIS A 212 7.16 4.76 -41.64
CA HIS A 212 5.72 5.02 -41.60
C HIS A 212 5.30 5.75 -40.32
N TYR A 213 5.81 5.35 -39.16
CA TYR A 213 5.54 6.01 -37.89
C TYR A 213 5.96 7.48 -37.92
N ASN A 214 7.16 7.78 -38.43
CA ASN A 214 7.66 9.15 -38.51
C ASN A 214 6.89 10.03 -39.52
N SER A 215 6.22 9.42 -40.50
CA SER A 215 5.46 10.17 -41.52
C SER A 215 4.29 10.99 -40.94
N GLN A 216 3.78 10.61 -39.76
CA GLN A 216 2.72 11.35 -39.06
C GLN A 216 3.14 12.78 -38.68
N TYR A 217 4.44 13.02 -38.50
CA TYR A 217 4.98 14.32 -38.08
C TYR A 217 5.31 15.26 -39.24
N GLN A 218 5.35 14.74 -40.48
CA GLN A 218 5.83 15.48 -41.65
C GLN A 218 5.12 16.81 -41.86
N THR A 219 3.79 16.85 -41.75
CA THR A 219 3.02 18.09 -41.95
C THR A 219 3.44 19.17 -40.95
N TRP A 220 3.52 18.84 -39.66
CA TRP A 220 3.94 19.79 -38.64
C TRP A 220 5.42 20.18 -38.77
N ASP A 221 6.29 19.26 -39.17
CA ASP A 221 7.69 19.55 -39.48
C ASP A 221 7.83 20.51 -40.67
N MET A 222 7.04 20.33 -41.73
CA MET A 222 6.99 21.24 -42.88
C MET A 222 6.45 22.62 -42.51
N LEU A 223 5.32 22.68 -41.78
CA LEU A 223 4.72 23.94 -41.33
C LEU A 223 5.65 24.74 -40.42
N SER A 224 6.38 24.05 -39.54
CA SER A 224 7.35 24.68 -38.63
C SER A 224 8.69 25.02 -39.30
N GLY A 225 8.92 24.59 -40.54
CA GLY A 225 10.15 24.82 -41.29
C GLY A 225 11.32 23.91 -40.88
N ARG A 226 11.05 22.82 -40.14
CA ARG A 226 12.04 21.80 -39.76
C ARG A 226 12.44 20.91 -40.93
N THR A 227 11.52 20.67 -41.85
CA THR A 227 11.73 19.96 -43.11
C THR A 227 11.19 20.79 -44.26
N GLU A 228 11.78 20.67 -45.44
CA GLU A 228 11.34 21.37 -46.67
C GLU A 228 11.13 22.89 -46.49
N PRO A 229 12.15 23.62 -46.00
CA PRO A 229 12.03 25.05 -45.72
C PRO A 229 11.69 25.89 -46.96
N GLU A 230 11.90 25.36 -48.17
CA GLU A 230 11.51 26.01 -49.42
C GLU A 230 9.99 26.17 -49.59
N LEU A 231 9.18 25.45 -48.80
CA LEU A 231 7.73 25.66 -48.73
C LEU A 231 7.35 26.96 -48.00
N GLY A 232 8.30 27.60 -47.30
CA GLY A 232 8.08 28.83 -46.53
C GLY A 232 7.65 28.59 -45.09
N GLY A 233 7.78 27.36 -44.58
CA GLY A 233 7.46 27.01 -43.19
C GLY A 233 8.32 27.75 -42.17
N ALA A 234 7.76 27.99 -40.99
CA ALA A 234 8.41 28.69 -39.89
C ALA A 234 7.71 28.37 -38.55
N PRO A 235 8.40 28.44 -37.40
CA PRO A 235 7.82 28.08 -36.11
C PRO A 235 6.54 28.85 -35.73
N ARG A 236 6.31 30.03 -36.33
CA ARG A 236 5.10 30.86 -36.11
C ARG A 236 3.82 30.30 -36.74
N TYR A 237 3.90 29.35 -37.67
CA TYR A 237 2.70 28.74 -38.27
C TYR A 237 2.16 27.62 -37.38
N LEU A 238 3.04 26.87 -36.71
CA LEU A 238 2.66 25.84 -35.75
C LEU A 238 2.41 26.44 -34.36
N ASP A 239 1.21 26.99 -34.15
CA ASP A 239 0.79 27.66 -32.92
C ASP A 239 0.14 26.69 -31.91
N ILE A 240 -0.91 25.97 -32.32
CA ILE A 240 -1.59 24.93 -31.52
C ILE A 240 -1.59 23.63 -32.32
N ILE A 241 -1.23 22.52 -31.68
CA ILE A 241 -1.26 21.19 -32.30
C ILE A 241 -2.58 20.51 -31.95
N GLY A 242 -3.33 20.07 -32.96
CA GLY A 242 -4.50 19.22 -32.80
C GLY A 242 -4.12 17.76 -33.01
N ALA A 243 -4.15 16.95 -31.96
CA ALA A 243 -3.91 15.50 -32.06
C ALA A 243 -5.23 14.75 -32.20
N ASN A 244 -5.42 14.02 -33.30
CA ASN A 244 -6.60 13.17 -33.47
C ASN A 244 -6.27 11.74 -33.02
N TYR A 245 -7.09 11.19 -32.12
CA TYR A 245 -6.87 9.86 -31.55
C TYR A 245 -8.18 9.12 -31.28
N TYR A 246 -8.33 8.00 -31.96
CA TYR A 246 -9.42 7.05 -31.87
C TYR A 246 -8.90 5.66 -31.46
N HIS A 247 -9.83 4.77 -31.15
CA HIS A 247 -9.53 3.42 -30.68
C HIS A 247 -8.71 2.57 -31.67
N ASP A 248 -8.76 2.87 -32.96
CA ASP A 248 -8.09 2.14 -34.05
C ASP A 248 -6.82 2.83 -34.60
N ASN A 249 -6.34 3.91 -33.95
CA ASN A 249 -5.09 4.61 -34.30
C ASN A 249 -3.80 3.80 -34.09
N GLN A 250 -3.89 2.52 -33.73
CA GLN A 250 -2.73 1.64 -33.53
C GLN A 250 -2.91 0.32 -34.27
N TRP A 251 -1.91 -0.07 -35.08
CA TRP A 251 -1.99 -1.24 -35.95
C TRP A 251 -0.63 -1.84 -36.29
N GLU A 252 -0.63 -3.04 -36.84
CA GLU A 252 0.56 -3.70 -37.37
C GLU A 252 0.88 -3.21 -38.78
N SER A 253 2.13 -2.79 -39.02
CA SER A 253 2.57 -2.30 -40.32
C SER A 253 2.54 -3.39 -41.40
N GLY A 254 2.21 -3.01 -42.64
CA GLY A 254 2.10 -3.94 -43.76
C GLY A 254 0.74 -4.64 -43.84
N SER A 255 0.32 -5.36 -42.77
CA SER A 255 -0.97 -6.06 -42.73
C SER A 255 -2.16 -5.14 -42.47
N ASN A 256 -1.92 -3.98 -41.85
CA ASN A 256 -2.94 -3.05 -41.35
C ASN A 256 -3.90 -3.67 -40.32
N ALA A 257 -3.52 -4.78 -39.69
CA ALA A 257 -4.29 -5.40 -38.63
C ALA A 257 -4.35 -4.47 -37.41
N ARG A 258 -5.56 -4.03 -37.04
CA ARG A 258 -5.77 -3.14 -35.89
C ARG A 258 -5.41 -3.85 -34.60
N LEU A 259 -4.69 -3.15 -33.71
CA LEU A 259 -4.44 -3.65 -32.35
C LEU A 259 -5.74 -3.43 -31.56
N CYS A 260 -6.46 -4.50 -31.20
CA CYS A 260 -7.80 -4.37 -30.62
C CYS A 260 -7.77 -3.65 -29.25
N TRP A 261 -8.41 -2.48 -29.16
CA TRP A 261 -8.51 -1.69 -27.92
C TRP A 261 -9.29 -2.42 -26.83
N HIS A 262 -10.51 -2.90 -27.13
CA HIS A 262 -11.35 -3.63 -26.17
C HIS A 262 -10.71 -4.89 -25.63
N LEU A 263 -9.79 -5.49 -26.40
CA LEU A 263 -9.13 -6.73 -26.00
C LEU A 263 -7.82 -6.48 -25.23
N GLY A 264 -7.46 -5.21 -25.01
CA GLY A 264 -6.25 -4.84 -24.29
C GLY A 264 -4.97 -5.37 -24.94
N ASP A 265 -4.85 -5.30 -26.28
CA ASP A 265 -3.67 -5.82 -26.99
C ASP A 265 -2.38 -5.24 -26.37
N PRO A 266 -1.47 -6.07 -25.84
CA PRO A 266 -0.31 -5.63 -25.05
C PRO A 266 0.73 -4.88 -25.89
N ARG A 267 0.62 -4.92 -27.22
CA ARG A 267 1.50 -4.18 -28.13
C ARG A 267 1.11 -2.71 -28.26
N ARG A 268 -0.05 -2.30 -27.73
CA ARG A 268 -0.49 -0.90 -27.76
C ARG A 268 0.34 -0.03 -26.84
N VAL A 269 0.55 1.22 -27.24
CA VAL A 269 1.17 2.28 -26.43
C VAL A 269 0.09 3.19 -25.86
N ARG A 270 0.33 3.74 -24.68
CA ARG A 270 -0.65 4.63 -24.01
C ARG A 270 -0.72 5.99 -24.69
N LEU A 271 -1.92 6.59 -24.71
CA LEU A 271 -2.12 7.92 -25.28
C LEU A 271 -1.26 8.98 -24.57
N SER A 272 -1.16 8.92 -23.25
CA SER A 272 -0.31 9.82 -22.46
C SER A 272 1.14 9.87 -22.94
N GLN A 273 1.74 8.70 -23.25
CA GLN A 273 3.10 8.60 -23.77
C GLN A 273 3.23 9.15 -25.20
N MET A 274 2.20 8.95 -26.03
CA MET A 274 2.15 9.53 -27.39
C MET A 274 2.06 11.06 -27.34
N LEU A 275 1.23 11.61 -26.46
CA LEU A 275 1.10 13.06 -26.22
C LEU A 275 2.38 13.66 -25.66
N GLU A 276 3.05 12.97 -24.74
CA GLU A 276 4.34 13.40 -24.19
C GLU A 276 5.42 13.44 -25.28
N THR A 277 5.50 12.41 -26.12
CA THR A 277 6.41 12.38 -27.28
C THR A 277 6.15 13.54 -28.23
N LEU A 278 4.87 13.82 -28.51
CA LEU A 278 4.45 14.94 -29.35
C LEU A 278 4.84 16.29 -28.74
N TYR A 279 4.59 16.48 -27.45
CA TYR A 279 4.90 17.73 -26.74
C TYR A 279 6.41 17.96 -26.67
N ARG A 280 7.20 16.96 -26.29
CA ARG A 280 8.68 17.06 -26.29
C ARG A 280 9.24 17.40 -27.66
N ARG A 281 8.57 17.01 -28.75
CA ARG A 281 9.02 17.32 -30.11
C ARG A 281 8.84 18.80 -30.46
N TYR A 282 7.71 19.40 -30.10
CA TYR A 282 7.32 20.72 -30.63
C TYR A 282 7.21 21.84 -29.58
N GLU A 283 7.05 21.50 -28.30
CA GLU A 283 6.85 22.45 -27.19
C GLU A 283 5.73 23.47 -27.48
N ARG A 284 4.61 22.96 -28.00
CA ARG A 284 3.41 23.75 -28.33
C ARG A 284 2.20 23.26 -27.52
N PRO A 285 1.24 24.15 -27.22
CA PRO A 285 -0.07 23.76 -26.71
C PRO A 285 -0.71 22.66 -27.56
N ILE A 286 -1.24 21.63 -26.91
CA ILE A 286 -1.92 20.52 -27.56
C ILE A 286 -3.41 20.56 -27.25
N LEU A 287 -4.23 20.35 -28.27
CA LEU A 287 -5.65 20.00 -28.17
C LEU A 287 -5.77 18.54 -28.61
N LEU A 288 -6.39 17.67 -27.81
CA LEU A 288 -6.86 16.38 -28.32
C LEU A 288 -8.09 16.67 -29.20
N ALA A 289 -7.84 16.92 -30.48
CA ALA A 289 -8.75 17.63 -31.37
C ALA A 289 -9.90 16.78 -31.88
N GLU A 290 -9.75 15.45 -31.85
CA GLU A 290 -10.80 14.50 -32.15
C GLU A 290 -10.60 13.19 -31.39
N THR A 291 -11.66 12.74 -30.72
CA THR A 291 -11.70 11.42 -30.12
C THR A 291 -13.14 10.94 -29.93
N SER A 292 -13.39 9.67 -30.24
CA SER A 292 -14.61 8.93 -29.88
C SER A 292 -14.43 7.43 -30.07
N HIS A 293 -15.50 6.68 -29.78
CA HIS A 293 -15.63 5.25 -30.00
C HIS A 293 -16.96 4.94 -30.70
N VAL A 294 -17.06 3.77 -31.31
CA VAL A 294 -18.28 3.26 -31.97
C VAL A 294 -19.08 2.34 -31.04
N GLY A 295 -20.40 2.45 -31.03
CA GLY A 295 -21.31 1.56 -30.30
C GLY A 295 -21.13 1.59 -28.78
N SER A 296 -21.20 0.42 -28.15
CA SER A 296 -21.26 0.27 -26.69
C SER A 296 -19.97 0.66 -25.94
N GLY A 297 -18.83 0.78 -26.63
CA GLY A 297 -17.53 1.14 -26.02
C GLY A 297 -17.36 2.62 -25.63
N ARG A 298 -18.29 3.52 -26.00
CA ARG A 298 -18.17 4.99 -25.82
C ARG A 298 -17.95 5.43 -24.37
N GLY A 299 -18.71 4.88 -23.42
CA GLY A 299 -18.59 5.24 -22.00
C GLY A 299 -17.25 4.82 -21.39
N ALA A 300 -16.77 3.62 -21.75
CA ALA A 300 -15.46 3.13 -21.31
C ALA A 300 -14.31 3.94 -21.96
N TRP A 301 -14.44 4.25 -23.25
CA TRP A 301 -13.46 5.05 -23.99
C TRP A 301 -13.24 6.41 -23.34
N ILE A 302 -14.32 7.17 -23.08
CA ILE A 302 -14.17 8.52 -22.57
C ILE A 302 -13.61 8.58 -21.14
N SER A 303 -13.95 7.57 -20.33
CA SER A 303 -13.38 7.39 -18.99
C SER A 303 -11.87 7.15 -19.08
N GLN A 304 -11.42 6.34 -20.05
CA GLN A 304 -9.99 6.14 -20.30
C GLN A 304 -9.32 7.40 -20.84
N ILE A 305 -9.93 8.13 -21.79
CA ILE A 305 -9.36 9.37 -22.33
C ILE A 305 -9.11 10.38 -21.22
N ALA A 306 -10.06 10.58 -20.30
CA ALA A 306 -9.87 11.46 -19.16
C ALA A 306 -8.67 11.05 -18.29
N THR A 307 -8.48 9.75 -18.09
CA THR A 307 -7.36 9.19 -17.34
C THR A 307 -6.01 9.43 -18.06
N GLU A 308 -5.95 9.19 -19.37
CA GLU A 308 -4.74 9.40 -20.18
C GLU A 308 -4.37 10.89 -20.29
N VAL A 309 -5.37 11.76 -20.37
CA VAL A 309 -5.20 13.22 -20.40
C VAL A 309 -4.62 13.73 -19.08
N ALA A 310 -5.19 13.31 -17.94
CA ALA A 310 -4.65 13.66 -16.63
C ALA A 310 -3.20 13.20 -16.47
N GLN A 311 -2.88 11.97 -16.92
CA GLN A 311 -1.53 11.43 -16.87
C GLN A 311 -0.54 12.25 -17.71
N ALA A 312 -0.94 12.67 -18.91
CA ALA A 312 -0.11 13.52 -19.77
C ALA A 312 0.16 14.88 -19.12
N GLN A 313 -0.86 15.52 -18.54
CA GLN A 313 -0.71 16.82 -17.87
C GLN A 313 0.19 16.72 -16.62
N LEU A 314 0.06 15.65 -15.83
CA LEU A 314 0.96 15.37 -14.70
C LEU A 314 2.42 15.14 -15.14
N ALA A 315 2.63 14.63 -16.35
CA ALA A 315 3.95 14.51 -16.97
C ALA A 315 4.47 15.83 -17.59
N GLY A 316 3.75 16.95 -17.41
CA GLY A 316 4.15 18.28 -17.88
C GLY A 316 3.72 18.61 -19.31
N VAL A 317 2.84 17.81 -19.93
CA VAL A 317 2.30 18.12 -21.27
C VAL A 317 1.30 19.27 -21.18
N GLU A 318 1.51 20.31 -22.01
CA GLU A 318 0.61 21.47 -22.10
C GLU A 318 -0.65 21.15 -22.92
N LEU A 319 -1.52 20.30 -22.38
CA LEU A 319 -2.80 19.94 -22.98
C LEU A 319 -3.91 20.91 -22.53
N HIS A 320 -4.55 21.61 -23.49
CA HIS A 320 -5.54 22.66 -23.23
C HIS A 320 -6.99 22.25 -23.49
N GLY A 321 -7.23 21.07 -24.05
CA GLY A 321 -8.59 20.59 -24.23
C GLY A 321 -8.70 19.20 -24.83
N VAL A 322 -9.93 18.69 -24.83
CA VAL A 322 -10.34 17.42 -25.44
C VAL A 322 -11.65 17.65 -26.19
N CYS A 323 -11.66 17.36 -27.49
CA CYS A 323 -12.82 17.52 -28.34
C CYS A 323 -13.46 16.17 -28.65
N LEU A 324 -14.70 16.00 -28.17
CA LEU A 324 -15.56 14.87 -28.54
C LEU A 324 -15.93 14.99 -30.00
N TYR A 325 -15.57 14.01 -30.82
CA TYR A 325 -15.84 14.07 -32.25
C TYR A 325 -16.38 12.72 -32.79
N PRO A 326 -17.60 12.69 -33.36
CA PRO A 326 -18.54 13.80 -33.46
C PRO A 326 -19.42 13.96 -32.20
N ALA A 327 -20.03 15.12 -32.01
CA ALA A 327 -20.99 15.37 -30.94
C ALA A 327 -22.34 14.69 -31.21
N ILE A 328 -22.81 14.79 -32.44
CA ILE A 328 -23.99 14.10 -32.97
C ILE A 328 -23.49 12.93 -33.81
N ASP A 329 -24.19 11.80 -33.77
CA ASP A 329 -23.80 10.65 -34.57
C ASP A 329 -23.76 10.98 -36.08
N ARG A 330 -23.01 10.16 -36.82
CA ARG A 330 -22.81 10.32 -38.26
C ARG A 330 -22.93 9.00 -39.01
N PRO A 331 -23.31 9.03 -40.30
CA PRO A 331 -23.14 7.90 -41.18
C PRO A 331 -21.72 7.76 -41.72
N ASP A 332 -21.47 6.66 -42.41
CA ASP A 332 -20.27 6.41 -43.22
C ASP A 332 -20.26 7.32 -44.46
N TRP A 333 -19.07 7.75 -44.90
CA TRP A 333 -18.94 8.65 -46.06
C TRP A 333 -19.18 7.95 -47.40
N GLU A 334 -18.98 6.63 -47.47
CA GLU A 334 -19.22 5.84 -48.69
C GLU A 334 -20.61 5.18 -48.69
N ASP A 335 -21.24 5.03 -47.51
CA ASP A 335 -22.60 4.49 -47.36
C ASP A 335 -23.41 5.26 -46.31
N LEU A 336 -24.22 6.22 -46.79
CA LEU A 336 -25.06 7.07 -45.93
C LEU A 336 -26.18 6.32 -45.18
N SER A 337 -26.41 5.04 -45.48
CA SER A 337 -27.37 4.20 -44.74
C SER A 337 -26.76 3.60 -43.47
N ARG A 338 -25.43 3.54 -43.37
CA ARG A 338 -24.72 2.94 -42.25
C ARG A 338 -24.33 3.99 -41.23
N TRP A 339 -24.98 3.97 -40.07
CA TRP A 339 -24.69 4.86 -38.95
C TRP A 339 -23.73 4.22 -37.96
N HIS A 340 -22.73 4.98 -37.53
CA HIS A 340 -21.66 4.45 -36.70
C HIS A 340 -22.01 4.38 -35.22
N ARG A 341 -23.01 5.13 -34.75
CA ARG A 341 -23.28 5.29 -33.31
C ARG A 341 -21.99 5.73 -32.60
N SER A 342 -21.53 6.92 -32.91
CA SER A 342 -20.25 7.48 -32.44
C SER A 342 -20.42 8.82 -31.72
N GLY A 343 -21.60 9.43 -31.79
CA GLY A 343 -21.93 10.67 -31.10
C GLY A 343 -22.36 10.49 -29.65
N LEU A 344 -22.38 11.61 -28.92
CA LEU A 344 -23.04 11.71 -27.62
C LEU A 344 -24.58 11.70 -27.76
N TRP A 345 -25.07 12.26 -28.87
CA TRP A 345 -26.45 12.14 -29.30
C TRP A 345 -26.56 11.26 -30.55
N GLU A 346 -27.39 10.23 -30.47
CA GLU A 346 -27.87 9.47 -31.63
C GLU A 346 -29.10 10.18 -32.24
N LEU A 347 -29.46 9.83 -33.47
CA LEU A 347 -30.66 10.34 -34.12
C LEU A 347 -31.82 9.34 -34.01
N ASP A 348 -33.02 9.85 -33.75
CA ASP A 348 -34.25 9.03 -33.63
C ASP A 348 -34.79 8.59 -35.00
N HIS A 349 -34.03 7.81 -35.76
CA HIS A 349 -34.40 7.40 -37.11
C HIS A 349 -35.77 6.70 -37.22
N GLN A 350 -36.29 6.15 -36.12
CA GLN A 350 -37.57 5.44 -36.07
C GLN A 350 -38.71 6.25 -35.44
N GLY A 351 -38.41 7.42 -34.87
CA GLY A 351 -39.38 8.30 -34.22
C GLY A 351 -40.18 9.17 -35.19
N THR A 352 -41.01 10.03 -34.63
CA THR A 352 -41.82 11.00 -35.40
C THR A 352 -40.98 12.15 -35.98
N ASP A 353 -39.81 12.42 -35.41
CA ASP A 353 -38.79 13.34 -35.92
C ASP A 353 -37.46 12.60 -36.09
N PRO A 354 -37.11 12.18 -37.33
CA PRO A 354 -35.90 11.40 -37.62
C PRO A 354 -34.57 12.10 -37.28
N LEU A 355 -34.61 13.41 -37.03
CA LEU A 355 -33.46 14.24 -36.67
C LEU A 355 -33.50 14.66 -35.20
N ALA A 356 -34.40 14.08 -34.38
CA ALA A 356 -34.42 14.30 -32.95
C ALA A 356 -33.17 13.70 -32.28
N ARG A 357 -32.62 14.41 -31.30
CA ARG A 357 -31.36 14.05 -30.63
C ARG A 357 -31.68 13.18 -29.41
N ILE A 358 -31.29 11.92 -29.44
CA ILE A 358 -31.40 10.97 -28.33
C ILE A 358 -30.06 10.93 -27.61
N LEU A 359 -30.03 11.41 -26.37
CA LEU A 359 -28.83 11.35 -25.55
C LEU A 359 -28.53 9.90 -25.16
N ASP A 360 -27.30 9.44 -25.40
CA ASP A 360 -26.84 8.18 -24.84
C ASP A 360 -26.59 8.34 -23.33
N PRO A 361 -27.35 7.65 -22.45
CA PRO A 361 -27.25 7.87 -21.01
C PRO A 361 -25.92 7.38 -20.42
N VAL A 362 -25.32 6.32 -20.97
CA VAL A 362 -24.06 5.73 -20.48
C VAL A 362 -22.90 6.64 -20.82
N TYR A 363 -22.85 7.11 -22.07
CA TYR A 363 -21.82 8.03 -22.55
C TYR A 363 -21.92 9.38 -21.85
N ALA A 364 -23.13 9.90 -21.64
CA ALA A 364 -23.35 11.15 -20.90
C ALA A 364 -22.91 11.06 -19.44
N ALA A 365 -23.27 9.98 -18.74
CA ALA A 365 -22.84 9.75 -17.35
C ALA A 365 -21.31 9.61 -17.26
N ALA A 366 -20.69 8.89 -18.19
CA ALA A 366 -19.24 8.74 -18.28
C ALA A 366 -18.55 10.09 -18.53
N LEU A 367 -19.09 10.92 -19.42
CA LEU A 367 -18.56 12.26 -19.69
C LEU A 367 -18.65 13.18 -18.46
N GLN A 368 -19.78 13.21 -17.76
CA GLN A 368 -19.93 14.00 -16.53
C GLN A 368 -18.92 13.56 -15.46
N LYS A 369 -18.70 12.25 -15.33
CA LYS A 369 -17.68 11.69 -14.44
C LYS A 369 -16.25 12.08 -14.86
N ALA A 370 -15.96 12.02 -16.15
CA ALA A 370 -14.69 12.44 -16.74
C ALA A 370 -14.42 13.93 -16.50
N GLN A 371 -15.42 14.80 -16.71
CA GLN A 371 -15.38 16.23 -16.43
C GLN A 371 -15.08 16.52 -14.96
N HIS A 372 -15.80 15.85 -14.05
CA HIS A 372 -15.58 16.01 -12.61
C HIS A 372 -14.17 15.57 -12.20
N THR A 373 -13.72 14.41 -12.70
CA THR A 373 -12.40 13.85 -12.38
C THR A 373 -11.28 14.78 -12.85
N LEU A 374 -11.31 15.24 -14.10
CA LEU A 374 -10.32 16.19 -14.61
C LEU A 374 -10.38 17.55 -13.90
N GLY A 375 -11.58 18.02 -13.54
CA GLY A 375 -11.73 19.24 -12.75
C GLY A 375 -10.96 19.20 -11.43
N LEU A 376 -10.95 18.04 -10.76
CA LEU A 376 -10.17 17.82 -9.54
C LEU A 376 -8.66 17.81 -9.81
N PHE A 377 -8.19 17.23 -10.92
CA PHE A 377 -6.77 17.29 -11.28
C PHE A 377 -6.32 18.70 -11.67
N HIS A 378 -7.15 19.44 -12.42
CA HIS A 378 -6.84 20.81 -12.84
C HIS A 378 -6.72 21.77 -11.65
N SER A 379 -7.63 21.71 -10.67
CA SER A 379 -7.51 22.57 -9.48
C SER A 379 -6.20 22.33 -8.74
N ARG A 380 -5.74 21.08 -8.67
CA ARG A 380 -4.47 20.69 -8.04
C ARG A 380 -3.24 21.10 -8.85
N LEU A 381 -3.29 21.00 -10.17
CA LEU A 381 -2.20 21.46 -11.04
C LEU A 381 -2.04 22.99 -10.95
N CYS A 382 -3.14 23.73 -10.83
CA CYS A 382 -3.10 25.17 -10.53
C CYS A 382 -2.46 25.41 -9.16
N ASP A 383 -2.87 24.68 -8.12
CA ASP A 383 -2.26 24.78 -6.78
C ASP A 383 -0.75 24.49 -6.81
N LEU A 384 -0.26 23.54 -7.63
CA LEU A 384 1.16 23.22 -7.79
C LEU A 384 1.96 24.31 -8.53
N ASN A 385 1.37 24.95 -9.53
CA ASN A 385 1.99 26.09 -10.20
C ASN A 385 2.02 27.33 -9.30
N ASP A 386 1.00 27.50 -8.46
CA ASP A 386 0.95 28.51 -7.39
C ASP A 386 1.77 28.09 -6.15
N ALA A 387 2.15 26.81 -6.01
CA ALA A 387 2.92 26.25 -4.89
C ALA A 387 4.39 26.66 -4.84
N LYS A 388 4.87 27.48 -5.78
CA LYS A 388 6.01 28.35 -5.46
C LYS A 388 5.70 29.32 -4.30
N ASN A 389 4.42 29.46 -3.90
CA ASN A 389 3.90 30.30 -2.81
C ASN A 389 2.81 29.63 -1.92
N SER A 390 2.54 28.31 -2.02
CA SER A 390 1.52 27.60 -1.20
C SER A 390 2.17 26.56 -0.27
N SER A 391 1.63 26.43 0.95
CA SER A 391 2.28 25.79 2.10
C SER A 391 1.86 24.35 2.42
N ASP A 392 1.20 23.60 1.52
CA ASP A 392 0.91 22.17 1.81
C ASP A 392 0.78 21.30 0.52
N PRO A 393 1.81 20.51 0.15
CA PRO A 393 1.75 19.59 -0.99
C PRO A 393 0.83 18.40 -0.72
N MET A 394 0.34 17.76 -1.80
CA MET A 394 -0.52 16.56 -1.71
C MET A 394 0.18 15.45 -0.90
N LYS A 395 -0.49 14.93 0.14
CA LYS A 395 0.06 13.87 1.00
C LYS A 395 0.33 12.59 0.20
N LYS A 396 1.45 11.93 0.49
CA LYS A 396 1.77 10.62 -0.08
C LYS A 396 1.11 9.49 0.72
N LEU A 397 0.63 8.49 0.00
CA LEU A 397 0.04 7.26 0.53
C LEU A 397 0.87 6.09 0.00
N TYR A 398 1.61 5.42 0.88
CA TYR A 398 2.40 4.23 0.55
C TYR A 398 1.61 2.98 0.86
N ILE A 399 1.52 2.04 -0.09
CA ILE A 399 0.68 0.85 0.02
C ILE A 399 1.53 -0.39 -0.13
N PHE A 400 1.48 -1.30 0.84
CA PHE A 400 2.12 -2.61 0.77
C PHE A 400 1.14 -3.68 0.33
N SER A 401 1.40 -4.30 -0.82
CA SER A 401 0.48 -5.27 -1.42
C SER A 401 1.16 -6.60 -1.76
N HIS A 402 0.52 -7.69 -1.36
CA HIS A 402 0.84 -9.05 -1.83
C HIS A 402 0.30 -9.32 -3.24
N LEU A 403 -0.55 -8.42 -3.76
CA LEU A 403 -1.11 -8.47 -5.10
C LEU A 403 -0.30 -7.58 -6.03
N ARG A 404 -0.03 -8.06 -7.24
CA ARG A 404 0.61 -7.26 -8.30
C ARG A 404 -0.42 -6.43 -9.04
N TRP A 405 -0.04 -5.21 -9.40
CA TRP A 405 -0.91 -4.25 -10.08
C TRP A 405 -1.41 -4.78 -11.43
N ASP A 406 -0.50 -5.37 -12.21
CA ASP A 406 -0.73 -5.85 -13.59
C ASP A 406 -1.23 -7.31 -13.67
N PHE A 407 -1.57 -7.96 -12.55
CA PHE A 407 -2.00 -9.37 -12.58
C PHE A 407 -3.51 -9.53 -12.81
N VAL A 408 -4.34 -9.22 -11.80
CA VAL A 408 -5.80 -9.23 -11.92
C VAL A 408 -6.34 -7.92 -11.37
N PHE A 409 -7.17 -7.24 -12.17
CA PHE A 409 -7.79 -5.97 -11.80
C PHE A 409 -8.92 -6.22 -10.79
N GLN A 410 -8.79 -5.67 -9.60
CA GLN A 410 -9.71 -5.92 -8.48
C GLN A 410 -9.77 -4.72 -7.53
N ARG A 411 -10.25 -4.94 -6.29
CA ARG A 411 -10.50 -3.89 -5.28
C ARG A 411 -9.36 -2.84 -5.14
N PRO A 412 -8.07 -3.21 -4.99
CA PRO A 412 -7.00 -2.22 -4.82
C PRO A 412 -6.91 -1.24 -5.98
N GLN A 413 -6.95 -1.74 -7.23
CA GLN A 413 -6.88 -0.86 -8.39
C GLN A 413 -8.09 0.06 -8.46
N HIS A 414 -9.30 -0.43 -8.17
CA HIS A 414 -10.50 0.42 -8.15
C HIS A 414 -10.45 1.52 -7.08
N LEU A 415 -10.02 1.19 -5.86
CA LEU A 415 -9.95 2.14 -4.75
C LEU A 415 -8.82 3.14 -4.94
N LEU A 416 -7.61 2.67 -5.22
CA LEU A 416 -6.41 3.51 -5.24
C LEU A 416 -6.42 4.48 -6.42
N THR A 417 -6.91 4.09 -7.60
CA THR A 417 -7.09 5.03 -8.73
C THR A 417 -8.09 6.14 -8.42
N ARG A 418 -9.08 5.89 -7.54
CA ARG A 418 -10.03 6.90 -7.09
C ARG A 418 -9.50 7.74 -5.95
N LEU A 419 -8.66 7.17 -5.08
CA LEU A 419 -7.98 7.89 -4.02
C LEU A 419 -6.84 8.76 -4.55
N ALA A 420 -6.31 8.46 -5.74
CA ALA A 420 -5.27 9.24 -6.41
C ALA A 420 -5.68 10.70 -6.75
N LYS A 421 -6.97 11.01 -6.70
CA LYS A 421 -7.52 12.38 -6.75
C LYS A 421 -7.11 13.22 -5.52
N HIS A 422 -6.84 12.54 -4.40
CA HIS A 422 -6.62 13.13 -3.08
C HIS A 422 -5.18 12.93 -2.57
N TYR A 423 -4.53 11.85 -2.98
CA TYR A 423 -3.19 11.45 -2.50
C TYR A 423 -2.26 11.08 -3.66
N GLN A 424 -0.95 11.22 -3.46
CA GLN A 424 0.05 10.61 -4.33
C GLN A 424 0.22 9.15 -3.92
N ILE A 425 -0.15 8.22 -4.78
CA ILE A 425 -0.23 6.78 -4.47
C ILE A 425 1.10 6.10 -4.84
N TYR A 426 1.73 5.45 -3.88
CA TYR A 426 2.92 4.62 -4.06
C TYR A 426 2.61 3.17 -3.73
N PHE A 427 2.31 2.37 -4.74
CA PHE A 427 1.91 0.97 -4.59
C PHE A 427 3.13 0.05 -4.67
N ILE A 428 3.53 -0.53 -3.54
CA ILE A 428 4.71 -1.37 -3.39
C ILE A 428 4.31 -2.84 -3.50
N GLU A 429 4.79 -3.50 -4.56
CA GLU A 429 4.59 -4.93 -4.81
C GLU A 429 5.59 -5.80 -4.04
N GLU A 430 5.31 -7.10 -3.99
CA GLU A 430 6.28 -8.09 -3.53
C GLU A 430 7.55 -8.11 -4.39
N PRO A 431 8.73 -8.29 -3.75
CA PRO A 431 10.01 -8.33 -4.46
C PRO A 431 10.05 -9.46 -5.48
N THR A 432 10.76 -9.23 -6.58
CA THR A 432 11.14 -10.29 -7.53
C THR A 432 12.63 -10.57 -7.48
N PHE A 433 13.00 -11.81 -7.79
CA PHE A 433 14.39 -12.18 -7.92
C PHE A 433 15.05 -11.45 -9.10
N ALA A 434 16.21 -10.82 -8.84
CA ALA A 434 17.12 -10.32 -9.85
C ALA A 434 18.57 -10.42 -9.35
N PRO A 435 19.57 -10.54 -10.25
CA PRO A 435 20.98 -10.47 -9.86
C PRO A 435 21.30 -9.13 -9.16
N PRO A 436 22.25 -9.09 -8.21
CA PRO A 436 22.69 -7.85 -7.58
C PRO A 436 23.16 -6.79 -8.61
N PRO A 437 23.05 -5.49 -8.30
CA PRO A 437 22.56 -4.93 -7.04
C PRO A 437 21.02 -4.93 -6.91
N ALA A 438 20.53 -4.93 -5.67
CA ALA A 438 19.11 -4.75 -5.40
C ALA A 438 18.65 -3.37 -5.91
N SER A 439 17.45 -3.28 -6.48
CA SER A 439 16.98 -2.07 -7.16
C SER A 439 15.46 -1.95 -7.13
N LEU A 440 14.95 -0.76 -7.49
CA LEU A 440 13.52 -0.51 -7.66
C LEU A 440 13.22 -0.24 -9.13
N SER A 441 12.17 -0.85 -9.66
CA SER A 441 11.55 -0.43 -10.93
C SER A 441 10.23 0.26 -10.65
N MET A 442 10.00 1.40 -11.30
CA MET A 442 8.79 2.20 -11.12
C MET A 442 7.99 2.29 -12.43
N THR A 443 6.68 2.14 -12.34
CA THR A 443 5.74 2.37 -13.46
C THR A 443 4.62 3.30 -13.03
N HIS A 444 3.95 3.93 -14.00
CA HIS A 444 2.89 4.90 -13.77
C HIS A 444 1.59 4.46 -14.47
N PRO A 445 0.88 3.46 -13.92
CA PRO A 445 -0.26 2.86 -14.60
C PRO A 445 -1.54 3.72 -14.54
N ALA A 446 -1.60 4.75 -13.72
CA ALA A 446 -2.73 5.68 -13.64
C ALA A 446 -2.26 7.06 -13.11
N PRO A 447 -3.03 8.13 -13.35
CA PRO A 447 -2.80 9.46 -12.78
C PRO A 447 -2.56 9.39 -11.28
N ASN A 448 -1.47 10.02 -10.82
CA ASN A 448 -1.02 10.02 -9.42
C ASN A 448 -0.80 8.63 -8.79
N VAL A 449 -0.61 7.58 -9.60
CA VAL A 449 -0.25 6.25 -9.12
C VAL A 449 1.12 5.84 -9.66
N THR A 450 2.05 5.60 -8.73
CA THR A 450 3.35 5.00 -8.99
C THR A 450 3.36 3.59 -8.41
N VAL A 451 3.59 2.59 -9.25
CA VAL A 451 3.81 1.21 -8.81
C VAL A 451 5.31 0.98 -8.68
N ILE A 452 5.73 0.51 -7.51
CA ILE A 452 7.11 0.22 -7.17
C ILE A 452 7.26 -1.30 -7.05
N LYS A 453 8.12 -1.86 -7.88
CA LYS A 453 8.47 -3.28 -7.83
C LYS A 453 9.94 -3.42 -7.40
N PRO A 454 10.19 -3.94 -6.19
CA PRO A 454 11.55 -4.22 -5.73
C PRO A 454 12.16 -5.43 -6.43
N HIS A 455 13.46 -5.37 -6.69
CA HIS A 455 14.27 -6.46 -7.24
C HIS A 455 15.37 -6.80 -6.24
N THR A 456 15.44 -8.06 -5.81
CA THR A 456 16.34 -8.54 -4.76
C THR A 456 17.07 -9.81 -5.20
N PRO A 457 18.26 -10.11 -4.67
CA PRO A 457 19.00 -11.34 -5.01
C PRO A 457 18.45 -12.60 -4.33
N LEU A 458 17.31 -12.52 -3.64
CA LEU A 458 16.71 -13.63 -2.92
C LEU A 458 15.57 -14.27 -3.74
N GLN A 459 15.55 -15.59 -3.76
CA GLN A 459 14.50 -16.39 -4.41
C GLN A 459 13.25 -16.55 -3.54
N VAL A 460 13.29 -16.10 -2.28
CA VAL A 460 12.17 -16.23 -1.34
C VAL A 460 11.06 -15.25 -1.74
N HIS A 461 9.82 -15.73 -1.80
CA HIS A 461 8.67 -14.94 -2.23
C HIS A 461 8.15 -14.00 -1.14
N GLY A 462 7.44 -12.95 -1.55
CA GLY A 462 6.72 -12.03 -0.68
C GLY A 462 7.58 -11.19 0.26
N PHE A 463 6.94 -10.61 1.27
CA PHE A 463 7.59 -9.82 2.32
C PHE A 463 8.16 -10.71 3.45
N HIS A 464 8.88 -11.77 3.07
CA HIS A 464 9.56 -12.64 4.02
C HIS A 464 10.70 -11.90 4.75
N ASP A 465 11.08 -12.34 5.95
CA ASP A 465 12.03 -11.65 6.83
C ASP A 465 13.38 -11.38 6.18
N SER A 466 13.87 -12.36 5.41
CA SER A 466 15.10 -12.23 4.64
C SER A 466 15.05 -11.12 3.57
N GLN A 467 13.85 -10.78 3.06
CA GLN A 467 13.68 -9.70 2.10
C GLN A 467 13.74 -8.32 2.76
N ILE A 468 13.36 -8.21 4.04
CA ILE A 468 13.25 -6.92 4.75
C ILE A 468 14.59 -6.18 4.77
N ALA A 469 15.71 -6.89 4.94
CA ALA A 469 17.06 -6.30 4.94
C ALA A 469 17.45 -5.62 3.62
N TYR A 470 16.88 -6.06 2.49
CA TYR A 470 17.07 -5.42 1.18
C TYR A 470 16.04 -4.31 0.93
N LEU A 471 14.81 -4.50 1.40
CA LEU A 471 13.70 -3.59 1.14
C LEU A 471 13.79 -2.29 1.96
N GLN A 472 14.21 -2.35 3.22
CA GLN A 472 14.34 -1.16 4.07
C GLN A 472 15.23 -0.06 3.46
N PRO A 473 16.49 -0.33 3.04
CA PRO A 473 17.33 0.70 2.45
C PRO A 473 16.77 1.23 1.12
N LEU A 474 16.23 0.34 0.26
CA LEU A 474 15.62 0.76 -1.01
C LEU A 474 14.43 1.69 -0.80
N LEU A 475 13.62 1.45 0.24
CA LEU A 475 12.47 2.31 0.56
C LEU A 475 12.91 3.62 1.24
N ALA A 476 13.95 3.59 2.07
CA ALA A 476 14.50 4.80 2.68
C ALA A 476 14.99 5.80 1.63
N ASP A 477 15.53 5.33 0.50
CA ASP A 477 16.00 6.19 -0.60
C ASP A 477 14.85 6.96 -1.31
N ILE A 478 13.60 6.52 -1.18
CA ILE A 478 12.43 7.11 -1.87
C ILE A 478 11.43 7.77 -0.91
N VAL A 479 11.69 7.74 0.38
CA VAL A 479 10.87 8.37 1.43
C VAL A 479 11.65 9.56 1.99
N ASP A 480 11.03 10.74 2.00
CA ASP A 480 11.65 11.92 2.62
C ASP A 480 11.57 11.80 4.15
N GLU A 481 12.70 11.94 4.84
CA GLU A 481 12.81 11.81 6.29
C GLU A 481 11.97 12.84 7.08
N ASN A 482 11.57 13.94 6.45
CA ASN A 482 10.74 14.99 7.05
C ASN A 482 9.25 14.84 6.73
N GLU A 483 8.88 13.86 5.91
CA GLU A 483 7.50 13.62 5.52
C GLU A 483 6.77 12.76 6.56
N ALA A 484 5.48 13.06 6.76
CA ALA A 484 4.58 12.26 7.58
C ALA A 484 3.50 11.58 6.70
N PRO A 485 3.85 10.55 5.92
CA PRO A 485 2.95 9.99 4.92
C PRO A 485 1.83 9.16 5.55
N LEU A 486 0.85 8.75 4.74
CA LEU A 486 -0.08 7.69 5.10
C LEU A 486 0.51 6.35 4.67
N VAL A 487 0.31 5.28 5.44
CA VAL A 487 0.79 3.93 5.11
C VAL A 487 -0.36 2.93 5.17
N TRP A 488 -0.57 2.19 4.09
CA TRP A 488 -1.68 1.26 3.89
C TRP A 488 -1.16 -0.16 3.69
N PHE A 489 -1.76 -1.13 4.38
CA PHE A 489 -1.42 -2.54 4.26
C PHE A 489 -2.56 -3.34 3.64
N TYR A 490 -2.26 -4.12 2.60
CA TYR A 490 -3.07 -5.26 2.13
C TYR A 490 -2.51 -6.61 2.61
N THR A 491 -1.34 -6.61 3.25
CA THR A 491 -0.73 -7.82 3.79
C THR A 491 -0.03 -7.53 5.12
N PRO A 492 -0.29 -8.32 6.18
CA PRO A 492 0.44 -8.19 7.44
C PRO A 492 1.93 -8.49 7.31
N MET A 493 2.34 -9.25 6.28
CA MET A 493 3.74 -9.65 6.10
C MET A 493 4.68 -8.46 5.93
N ALA A 494 4.19 -7.34 5.39
CA ALA A 494 4.97 -6.12 5.17
C ALA A 494 5.10 -5.23 6.42
N LEU A 495 4.45 -5.54 7.54
CA LEU A 495 4.48 -4.73 8.77
C LEU A 495 5.90 -4.28 9.21
N PRO A 496 6.96 -5.11 9.11
CA PRO A 496 8.32 -4.67 9.48
C PRO A 496 8.84 -3.48 8.67
N LEU A 497 8.31 -3.23 7.46
CA LEU A 497 8.70 -2.08 6.63
C LEU A 497 8.11 -0.77 7.14
N LEU A 498 7.11 -0.81 8.03
CA LEU A 498 6.58 0.39 8.68
C LEU A 498 7.65 1.19 9.42
N ALA A 499 8.71 0.52 9.90
CA ALA A 499 9.83 1.15 10.61
C ALA A 499 10.60 2.19 9.77
N VAL A 500 10.47 2.16 8.44
CA VAL A 500 11.08 3.14 7.53
C VAL A 500 10.29 4.46 7.53
N PHE A 501 9.03 4.45 7.97
CA PHE A 501 8.11 5.58 7.85
C PHE A 501 7.84 6.22 9.22
N ASN A 502 7.56 7.52 9.21
CA ASN A 502 6.94 8.23 10.33
C ASN A 502 5.47 8.55 9.97
N PRO A 503 4.56 7.57 10.01
CA PRO A 503 3.24 7.72 9.40
C PRO A 503 2.33 8.67 10.19
N SER A 504 1.57 9.49 9.47
CA SER A 504 0.45 10.29 10.02
C SER A 504 -0.83 9.47 10.19
N LEU A 505 -0.96 8.36 9.45
CA LEU A 505 -2.07 7.40 9.56
C LEU A 505 -1.62 6.03 9.02
N VAL A 506 -1.94 4.96 9.75
CA VAL A 506 -1.73 3.56 9.37
C VAL A 506 -3.07 2.90 9.09
N ILE A 507 -3.22 2.36 7.89
CA ILE A 507 -4.46 1.77 7.38
C ILE A 507 -4.24 0.28 7.15
N TYR A 508 -5.16 -0.56 7.58
CA TYR A 508 -5.17 -1.97 7.21
C TYR A 508 -6.47 -2.33 6.48
N ASP A 509 -6.39 -2.65 5.18
CA ASP A 509 -7.54 -3.15 4.39
C ASP A 509 -7.46 -4.68 4.30
N CYS A 510 -8.12 -5.33 5.26
CA CYS A 510 -8.26 -6.78 5.36
C CYS A 510 -9.33 -7.25 4.36
N MET A 511 -8.92 -7.46 3.11
CA MET A 511 -9.83 -7.90 2.04
C MET A 511 -10.09 -9.41 2.02
N ASP A 512 -9.11 -10.21 2.41
CA ASP A 512 -9.15 -11.68 2.43
C ASP A 512 -8.55 -12.20 3.75
N GLU A 513 -9.00 -13.37 4.21
CA GLU A 513 -8.38 -14.09 5.33
C GLU A 513 -7.13 -14.82 4.84
N LEU A 514 -6.02 -14.08 4.70
CA LEU A 514 -4.77 -14.61 4.13
C LEU A 514 -4.22 -15.82 4.91
N ALA A 515 -4.54 -15.94 6.21
CA ALA A 515 -4.14 -17.09 7.03
C ALA A 515 -4.89 -18.38 6.68
N ALA A 516 -6.02 -18.28 5.97
CA ALA A 516 -6.84 -19.43 5.57
C ALA A 516 -6.44 -20.03 4.21
N PHE A 517 -5.47 -19.44 3.51
CA PHE A 517 -4.92 -19.99 2.27
C PHE A 517 -3.98 -21.17 2.55
N GLU A 518 -3.88 -22.09 1.59
CA GLU A 518 -2.95 -23.21 1.70
C GLU A 518 -1.50 -22.69 1.76
N ASN A 519 -0.69 -23.31 2.64
CA ASN A 519 0.71 -22.94 2.88
C ASN A 519 0.95 -21.50 3.39
N ALA A 520 -0.06 -20.86 4.01
CA ALA A 520 0.13 -19.56 4.65
C ALA A 520 1.29 -19.60 5.68
N PRO A 521 2.22 -18.62 5.66
CA PRO A 521 3.32 -18.57 6.63
C PRO A 521 2.79 -18.50 8.06
N ARG A 522 3.38 -19.28 8.99
CA ARG A 522 2.96 -19.29 10.41
C ARG A 522 3.01 -17.91 11.07
N GLN A 523 3.92 -17.05 10.63
CA GLN A 523 4.09 -15.68 11.11
C GLN A 523 2.92 -14.76 10.73
N LEU A 524 2.11 -15.11 9.73
CA LEU A 524 1.07 -14.25 9.18
C LEU A 524 0.01 -13.91 10.24
N LEU A 525 -0.44 -14.89 11.04
CA LEU A 525 -1.40 -14.65 12.13
C LEU A 525 -0.85 -13.74 13.24
N GLN A 526 0.44 -13.91 13.57
CA GLN A 526 1.12 -13.07 14.56
C GLN A 526 1.22 -11.63 14.06
N ARG A 527 1.62 -11.45 12.79
CA ARG A 527 1.71 -10.13 12.16
C ARG A 527 0.36 -9.48 11.93
N GLU A 528 -0.67 -10.25 11.62
CA GLU A 528 -2.03 -9.72 11.49
C GLU A 528 -2.48 -9.13 12.82
N SER A 529 -2.27 -9.86 13.92
CA SER A 529 -2.60 -9.37 15.26
C SER A 529 -1.84 -8.11 15.62
N ALA A 530 -0.54 -8.05 15.30
CA ALA A 530 0.28 -6.85 15.51
C ALA A 530 -0.16 -5.67 14.63
N LEU A 531 -0.52 -5.91 13.37
CA LEU A 531 -0.99 -4.87 12.46
C LEU A 531 -2.38 -4.36 12.86
N LEU A 532 -3.29 -5.24 13.29
CA LEU A 532 -4.59 -4.83 13.85
C LEU A 532 -4.41 -3.90 15.05
N ASN A 533 -3.46 -4.20 15.94
CA ASN A 533 -3.18 -3.33 17.08
C ASN A 533 -2.48 -2.01 16.71
N ARG A 534 -1.72 -2.00 15.60
CA ARG A 534 -0.94 -0.83 15.15
C ARG A 534 -1.73 0.10 14.22
N ALA A 535 -2.70 -0.40 13.48
CA ALA A 535 -3.48 0.38 12.53
C ALA A 535 -4.35 1.41 13.27
N ASP A 536 -4.49 2.59 12.70
CA ASP A 536 -5.39 3.62 13.22
C ASP A 536 -6.83 3.41 12.69
N ILE A 537 -6.94 2.77 11.53
CA ILE A 537 -8.22 2.39 10.91
C ILE A 537 -8.10 1.06 10.16
N VAL A 538 -9.12 0.22 10.30
CA VAL A 538 -9.21 -1.08 9.64
C VAL A 538 -10.43 -1.11 8.71
N PHE A 539 -10.22 -1.56 7.48
CA PHE A 539 -11.29 -1.82 6.51
C PHE A 539 -11.40 -3.32 6.24
N THR A 540 -12.61 -3.82 6.01
CA THR A 540 -12.85 -5.22 5.64
C THR A 540 -13.64 -5.35 4.35
N GLY A 541 -13.34 -6.38 3.55
CA GLY A 541 -13.89 -6.57 2.20
C GLY A 541 -15.33 -7.12 2.13
N GLY A 542 -15.87 -7.68 3.21
CA GLY A 542 -17.21 -8.28 3.23
C GLY A 542 -17.81 -8.41 4.64
N PRO A 543 -19.13 -8.64 4.78
CA PRO A 543 -19.80 -8.68 6.08
C PRO A 543 -19.34 -9.84 6.96
N SER A 544 -19.08 -11.03 6.39
CA SER A 544 -18.60 -12.17 7.17
C SER A 544 -17.19 -11.94 7.74
N LEU A 545 -16.30 -11.33 6.95
CA LEU A 545 -14.96 -10.95 7.39
C LEU A 545 -15.02 -9.81 8.44
N TYR A 546 -15.89 -8.82 8.22
CA TYR A 546 -16.14 -7.77 9.20
C TYR A 546 -16.59 -8.36 10.55
N ALA A 547 -17.58 -9.26 10.54
CA ALA A 547 -18.07 -9.90 11.75
C ALA A 547 -16.96 -10.69 12.47
N ALA A 548 -16.09 -11.37 11.72
CA ALA A 548 -14.96 -12.11 12.28
C ALA A 548 -13.87 -11.21 12.91
N LYS A 549 -13.76 -9.95 12.50
CA LYS A 549 -12.71 -9.01 12.95
C LYS A 549 -13.23 -7.88 13.86
N SER A 550 -14.55 -7.66 13.94
CA SER A 550 -15.17 -6.53 14.67
C SER A 550 -14.80 -6.44 16.15
N GLY A 551 -14.50 -7.57 16.80
CA GLY A 551 -14.07 -7.60 18.20
C GLY A 551 -12.56 -7.37 18.42
N ARG A 552 -11.78 -7.17 17.36
CA ARG A 552 -10.31 -7.10 17.40
C ARG A 552 -9.74 -5.68 17.19
N HIS A 553 -10.57 -4.70 16.83
CA HIS A 553 -10.15 -3.31 16.65
C HIS A 553 -11.34 -2.36 16.83
N GLU A 554 -11.14 -1.23 17.50
CA GLU A 554 -12.23 -0.28 17.81
C GLU A 554 -12.69 0.55 16.60
N ASN A 555 -11.77 0.85 15.67
CA ASN A 555 -12.05 1.65 14.48
C ASN A 555 -12.02 0.77 13.22
N ILE A 556 -13.03 -0.08 13.08
CA ILE A 556 -13.16 -1.05 11.98
C ILE A 556 -14.44 -0.81 11.18
N HIS A 557 -14.35 -0.87 9.85
CA HIS A 557 -15.48 -0.57 8.95
C HIS A 557 -15.60 -1.59 7.84
N CYS A 558 -16.84 -2.01 7.55
CA CYS A 558 -17.14 -2.90 6.44
C CYS A 558 -17.39 -2.12 5.16
N PHE A 559 -16.60 -2.39 4.13
CA PHE A 559 -16.84 -1.89 2.77
C PHE A 559 -16.91 -3.07 1.82
N THR A 560 -18.14 -3.49 1.48
CA THR A 560 -18.37 -4.62 0.58
C THR A 560 -17.86 -4.33 -0.83
N SER A 561 -17.68 -5.38 -1.63
CA SER A 561 -17.37 -5.28 -3.06
C SER A 561 -18.36 -4.37 -3.81
N SER A 562 -17.85 -3.65 -4.82
CA SER A 562 -18.61 -2.82 -5.77
C SER A 562 -18.28 -3.23 -7.22
N VAL A 563 -18.91 -2.59 -8.20
CA VAL A 563 -18.71 -2.86 -9.64
C VAL A 563 -18.42 -1.58 -10.44
N ASP A 564 -17.64 -1.72 -11.52
CA ASP A 564 -17.51 -0.71 -12.56
C ASP A 564 -18.60 -0.90 -13.63
N ALA A 565 -19.81 -0.40 -13.34
CA ALA A 565 -20.99 -0.66 -14.16
C ALA A 565 -20.80 -0.23 -15.63
N ILE A 566 -20.23 0.97 -15.87
CA ILE A 566 -19.98 1.50 -17.23
C ILE A 566 -19.10 0.54 -18.06
N HIS A 567 -18.13 -0.11 -17.41
CA HIS A 567 -17.27 -1.09 -18.06
C HIS A 567 -18.07 -2.34 -18.50
N PHE A 568 -18.86 -2.93 -17.61
CA PHE A 568 -19.56 -4.19 -17.87
C PHE A 568 -20.87 -4.04 -18.66
N GLU A 569 -21.48 -2.85 -18.71
CA GLU A 569 -22.64 -2.55 -19.55
C GLU A 569 -22.37 -2.73 -21.05
N GLN A 570 -21.10 -2.75 -21.47
CA GLN A 570 -20.71 -3.14 -22.83
C GLN A 570 -21.24 -4.53 -23.22
N ALA A 571 -21.43 -5.44 -22.26
CA ALA A 571 -21.96 -6.79 -22.48
C ALA A 571 -23.46 -6.84 -22.81
N LEU A 572 -24.17 -5.70 -22.66
CA LEU A 572 -25.56 -5.56 -23.08
C LEU A 572 -25.69 -5.59 -24.61
N ASP A 573 -24.65 -5.15 -25.32
CA ASP A 573 -24.53 -5.39 -26.76
C ASP A 573 -24.06 -6.83 -26.99
N ARG A 574 -25.03 -7.71 -27.19
CA ARG A 574 -24.80 -9.15 -27.40
C ARG A 574 -24.04 -9.49 -28.67
N ASN A 575 -23.83 -8.53 -29.59
CA ASN A 575 -23.01 -8.73 -30.79
C ASN A 575 -21.53 -8.43 -30.55
N ASN A 576 -21.18 -7.84 -29.40
CA ASN A 576 -19.81 -7.49 -29.03
C ASN A 576 -19.11 -8.64 -28.27
N TYR A 577 -19.28 -9.89 -28.73
CA TYR A 577 -18.67 -11.02 -28.04
C TYR A 577 -17.21 -11.27 -28.44
N HIS A 578 -16.46 -11.91 -27.55
CA HIS A 578 -15.02 -12.12 -27.72
C HIS A 578 -14.72 -13.10 -28.88
N PRO A 579 -13.73 -12.83 -29.75
CA PRO A 579 -13.40 -13.72 -30.88
C PRO A 579 -13.09 -15.17 -30.46
N LEU A 580 -12.43 -15.37 -29.31
CA LEU A 580 -12.10 -16.72 -28.79
C LEU A 580 -13.33 -17.61 -28.51
N ILE A 581 -14.52 -17.06 -28.37
CA ILE A 581 -15.75 -17.83 -28.12
C ILE A 581 -16.73 -17.76 -29.30
N GLN A 582 -16.35 -17.10 -30.39
CA GLN A 582 -17.21 -16.86 -31.55
C GLN A 582 -17.76 -18.16 -32.14
N ASP A 583 -16.90 -19.16 -32.29
CA ASP A 583 -17.23 -20.43 -32.97
C ASP A 583 -17.82 -21.50 -32.03
N LEU A 584 -17.93 -21.21 -30.73
CA LEU A 584 -18.47 -22.16 -29.76
C LEU A 584 -20.01 -22.20 -29.84
N PRO A 585 -20.67 -23.37 -29.85
CA PRO A 585 -22.13 -23.43 -29.87
C PRO A 585 -22.74 -22.92 -28.54
N HIS A 586 -24.03 -22.59 -28.58
CA HIS A 586 -24.82 -22.32 -27.38
C HIS A 586 -25.44 -23.62 -26.82
N PRO A 587 -25.72 -23.72 -25.50
CA PRO A 587 -25.56 -22.66 -24.50
C PRO A 587 -24.13 -22.57 -23.94
N ARG A 588 -23.71 -21.35 -23.59
CA ARG A 588 -22.38 -21.01 -23.06
C ARG A 588 -22.48 -20.59 -21.60
N LEU A 589 -21.82 -21.32 -20.71
CA LEU A 589 -21.82 -21.08 -19.28
C LEU A 589 -20.40 -20.68 -18.85
N GLY A 590 -20.21 -19.52 -18.22
CA GLY A 590 -18.87 -18.97 -18.06
C GLY A 590 -18.49 -18.50 -16.66
N TYR A 591 -17.19 -18.53 -16.34
CA TYR A 591 -16.59 -17.97 -15.13
C TYR A 591 -15.40 -17.06 -15.49
N CYS A 592 -15.35 -15.86 -14.89
CA CYS A 592 -14.21 -14.94 -14.97
C CYS A 592 -13.55 -14.79 -13.59
N GLY A 593 -12.28 -15.15 -13.46
CA GLY A 593 -11.51 -14.96 -12.23
C GLY A 593 -10.32 -15.88 -12.11
N VAL A 594 -9.53 -15.70 -11.04
CA VAL A 594 -8.42 -16.60 -10.73
C VAL A 594 -8.94 -18.03 -10.54
N ILE A 595 -8.25 -19.01 -11.14
CA ILE A 595 -8.52 -20.44 -10.98
C ILE A 595 -7.45 -20.99 -10.04
N ASP A 596 -7.81 -21.16 -8.78
CA ASP A 596 -6.94 -21.64 -7.69
C ASP A 596 -7.70 -22.58 -6.75
N GLU A 597 -7.17 -22.83 -5.56
CA GLU A 597 -7.76 -23.67 -4.50
C GLU A 597 -9.19 -23.29 -4.08
N ARG A 598 -9.67 -22.09 -4.46
CA ARG A 598 -11.05 -21.64 -4.22
C ARG A 598 -12.04 -22.21 -5.24
N MET A 599 -11.58 -22.80 -6.34
CA MET A 599 -12.44 -23.35 -7.40
C MET A 599 -12.81 -24.81 -7.11
N ASP A 600 -14.10 -25.16 -7.20
CA ASP A 600 -14.56 -26.56 -7.12
C ASP A 600 -14.42 -27.22 -8.49
N LEU A 601 -13.23 -27.79 -8.76
CA LEU A 601 -12.91 -28.46 -10.02
C LEU A 601 -13.81 -29.68 -10.28
N ASP A 602 -14.24 -30.38 -9.24
CA ASP A 602 -15.15 -31.52 -9.38
C ASP A 602 -16.56 -31.08 -9.76
N LEU A 603 -17.00 -29.91 -9.28
CA LEU A 603 -18.26 -29.32 -9.69
C LEU A 603 -18.21 -28.88 -11.16
N VAL A 604 -17.11 -28.26 -11.61
CA VAL A 604 -16.89 -27.91 -13.03
C VAL A 604 -16.97 -29.16 -13.91
N ALA A 605 -16.31 -30.24 -13.50
CA ALA A 605 -16.41 -31.56 -14.11
C ALA A 605 -17.86 -32.07 -14.18
N ALA A 606 -18.59 -32.02 -13.06
CA ALA A 606 -19.96 -32.52 -12.97
C ALA A 606 -20.93 -31.75 -13.87
N ILE A 607 -20.74 -30.43 -14.04
CA ILE A 607 -21.54 -29.61 -14.96
C ILE A 607 -21.31 -30.08 -16.40
N ALA A 608 -20.05 -30.25 -16.80
CA ALA A 608 -19.69 -30.68 -18.15
C ALA A 608 -20.18 -32.10 -18.46
N ASP A 609 -20.11 -33.01 -17.48
CA ASP A 609 -20.54 -34.41 -17.63
C ASP A 609 -22.07 -34.55 -17.66
N ALA A 610 -22.81 -33.69 -16.95
CA ALA A 610 -24.27 -33.72 -16.94
C ALA A 610 -24.89 -33.25 -18.27
N HIS A 611 -24.25 -32.30 -18.95
CA HIS A 611 -24.72 -31.71 -20.20
C HIS A 611 -23.56 -31.53 -21.22
N PRO A 612 -23.26 -32.57 -22.04
CA PRO A 612 -22.20 -32.50 -23.04
C PRO A 612 -22.40 -31.42 -24.12
N GLU A 613 -23.63 -30.92 -24.29
CA GLU A 613 -23.97 -29.85 -25.21
C GLU A 613 -23.64 -28.44 -24.67
N TRP A 614 -23.54 -28.27 -23.35
CA TRP A 614 -23.18 -26.99 -22.73
C TRP A 614 -21.69 -26.71 -22.91
N GLN A 615 -21.34 -25.46 -23.25
CA GLN A 615 -19.96 -25.02 -23.35
C GLN A 615 -19.56 -24.31 -22.05
N VAL A 616 -18.70 -24.95 -21.24
CA VAL A 616 -18.19 -24.40 -19.98
C VAL A 616 -16.92 -23.60 -20.24
N ILE A 617 -16.97 -22.28 -20.05
CA ILE A 617 -15.91 -21.35 -20.44
C ILE A 617 -15.24 -20.79 -19.19
N MET A 618 -13.96 -21.08 -18.99
CA MET A 618 -13.18 -20.67 -17.83
C MET A 618 -12.13 -19.63 -18.26
N VAL A 619 -12.33 -18.38 -17.82
CA VAL A 619 -11.48 -17.23 -18.16
C VAL A 619 -10.71 -16.77 -16.93
N GLY A 620 -9.39 -16.93 -16.95
CA GLY A 620 -8.49 -16.45 -15.91
C GLY A 620 -7.22 -17.29 -15.76
N PRO A 621 -6.24 -16.78 -14.99
CA PRO A 621 -4.98 -17.47 -14.74
C PRO A 621 -5.20 -18.67 -13.81
N VAL A 622 -4.47 -19.76 -14.07
CA VAL A 622 -4.36 -20.92 -13.19
C VAL A 622 -3.16 -20.72 -12.28
N VAL A 623 -3.37 -20.64 -10.97
CA VAL A 623 -2.31 -20.40 -9.98
C VAL A 623 -2.54 -21.24 -8.72
N LYS A 624 -1.47 -21.51 -7.97
CA LYS A 624 -1.45 -22.27 -6.70
C LYS A 624 -1.89 -23.74 -6.77
N ILE A 625 -2.59 -24.15 -7.82
CA ILE A 625 -2.92 -25.53 -8.13
C ILE A 625 -2.08 -26.05 -9.30
N ASP A 626 -1.92 -27.36 -9.39
CA ASP A 626 -1.29 -28.01 -10.55
C ASP A 626 -2.22 -27.90 -11.77
N PRO A 627 -1.81 -27.26 -12.88
CA PRO A 627 -2.62 -27.22 -14.10
C PRO A 627 -3.07 -28.61 -14.60
N ALA A 628 -2.32 -29.69 -14.27
CA ALA A 628 -2.70 -31.05 -14.61
C ALA A 628 -3.93 -31.56 -13.85
N SER A 629 -4.32 -30.92 -12.72
CA SER A 629 -5.52 -31.28 -11.96
C SER A 629 -6.81 -30.74 -12.57
N LEU A 630 -6.72 -29.89 -13.60
CA LEU A 630 -7.89 -29.28 -14.23
C LEU A 630 -8.73 -30.32 -14.97
N PRO A 631 -10.07 -30.33 -14.80
CA PRO A 631 -10.94 -31.26 -15.50
C PRO A 631 -10.87 -31.04 -17.02
N GLN A 632 -10.60 -32.12 -17.76
CA GLN A 632 -10.51 -32.11 -19.22
C GLN A 632 -11.73 -32.80 -19.85
N ARG A 633 -12.63 -32.02 -20.45
CA ARG A 633 -13.74 -32.51 -21.28
C ARG A 633 -13.79 -31.71 -22.58
N PRO A 634 -14.31 -32.27 -23.70
CA PRO A 634 -14.38 -31.56 -24.99
C PRO A 634 -15.16 -30.25 -24.97
N ASN A 635 -16.04 -30.07 -23.97
CA ASN A 635 -16.89 -28.91 -23.79
C ASN A 635 -16.44 -27.98 -22.65
N ILE A 636 -15.24 -28.18 -22.09
CA ILE A 636 -14.60 -27.24 -21.16
C ILE A 636 -13.50 -26.46 -21.89
N HIS A 637 -13.53 -25.14 -21.80
CA HIS A 637 -12.62 -24.24 -22.51
C HIS A 637 -11.86 -23.36 -21.51
N TYR A 638 -10.57 -23.63 -21.29
CA TYR A 638 -9.70 -22.78 -20.47
C TYR A 638 -9.00 -21.75 -21.35
N LEU A 639 -9.36 -20.48 -21.19
CA LEU A 639 -8.89 -19.39 -22.05
C LEU A 639 -7.70 -18.61 -21.46
N GLY A 640 -7.22 -19.02 -20.28
CA GLY A 640 -6.11 -18.38 -19.58
C GLY A 640 -6.43 -16.96 -19.11
N MET A 641 -5.40 -16.23 -18.68
CA MET A 641 -5.52 -14.85 -18.25
C MET A 641 -5.87 -13.95 -19.44
N GLN A 642 -6.91 -13.13 -19.27
CA GLN A 642 -7.36 -12.15 -20.26
C GLN A 642 -7.30 -10.74 -19.64
N PRO A 643 -7.01 -9.69 -20.42
CA PRO A 643 -7.04 -8.31 -19.93
C PRO A 643 -8.42 -7.95 -19.38
N TYR A 644 -8.46 -7.11 -18.35
CA TYR A 644 -9.71 -6.66 -17.72
C TYR A 644 -10.67 -6.00 -18.73
N GLN A 645 -10.11 -5.30 -19.73
CA GLN A 645 -10.82 -4.65 -20.81
C GLN A 645 -11.68 -5.63 -21.63
N ALA A 646 -11.23 -6.89 -21.75
CA ALA A 646 -11.85 -7.92 -22.60
C ALA A 646 -13.00 -8.68 -21.91
N LEU A 647 -13.14 -8.55 -20.59
CA LEU A 647 -14.13 -9.32 -19.83
C LEU A 647 -15.59 -9.08 -20.26
N PRO A 648 -16.04 -7.84 -20.56
CA PRO A 648 -17.40 -7.60 -21.05
C PRO A 648 -17.71 -8.35 -22.34
N GLN A 649 -16.72 -8.53 -23.23
CA GLN A 649 -16.88 -9.27 -24.49
C GLN A 649 -17.07 -10.78 -24.24
N PHE A 650 -16.50 -11.35 -23.18
CA PHE A 650 -16.83 -12.73 -22.80
C PHE A 650 -18.27 -12.82 -22.28
N LEU A 651 -18.67 -11.90 -21.39
CA LEU A 651 -20.04 -11.84 -20.87
C LEU A 651 -21.08 -11.66 -21.99
N ALA A 652 -20.78 -10.82 -23.00
CA ALA A 652 -21.61 -10.61 -24.18
C ALA A 652 -21.93 -11.90 -24.95
N GLY A 653 -21.11 -12.94 -24.80
CA GLY A 653 -21.31 -14.24 -25.42
C GLY A 653 -21.89 -15.33 -24.52
N TRP A 654 -22.10 -15.08 -23.22
CA TRP A 654 -22.55 -16.11 -22.26
C TRP A 654 -24.05 -16.11 -21.99
N ASP A 655 -24.63 -17.29 -21.74
CA ASP A 655 -26.03 -17.44 -21.38
C ASP A 655 -26.26 -17.48 -19.86
N VAL A 656 -25.30 -18.03 -19.11
CA VAL A 656 -25.32 -18.10 -17.64
C VAL A 656 -23.90 -17.88 -17.10
N CYS A 657 -23.77 -17.09 -16.04
CA CYS A 657 -22.52 -16.87 -15.34
C CYS A 657 -22.41 -17.78 -14.11
N LEU A 658 -21.26 -18.43 -13.94
CA LEU A 658 -20.98 -19.40 -12.89
C LEU A 658 -20.09 -18.79 -11.81
N MET A 659 -20.33 -19.20 -10.56
CA MET A 659 -19.44 -19.02 -9.42
C MET A 659 -19.30 -20.37 -8.67
N PRO A 660 -18.58 -21.35 -9.24
CA PRO A 660 -18.46 -22.69 -8.69
C PRO A 660 -17.32 -22.74 -7.65
N PHE A 661 -17.44 -21.95 -6.58
CA PHE A 661 -16.44 -21.91 -5.53
C PHE A 661 -16.51 -23.15 -4.63
N ALA A 662 -15.36 -23.74 -4.30
CA ALA A 662 -15.23 -24.77 -3.27
C ALA A 662 -15.66 -24.19 -1.92
N LEU A 663 -16.34 -24.97 -1.08
CA LEU A 663 -16.73 -24.54 0.27
C LEU A 663 -15.69 -25.02 1.29
N ASN A 664 -14.62 -24.25 1.46
CA ASN A 664 -13.47 -24.58 2.29
C ASN A 664 -13.03 -23.37 3.15
N ALA A 665 -11.88 -23.46 3.83
CA ALA A 665 -11.40 -22.38 4.69
C ALA A 665 -11.12 -21.08 3.91
N SER A 666 -10.59 -21.16 2.69
CA SER A 666 -10.18 -19.99 1.90
C SER A 666 -11.37 -19.23 1.26
N THR A 667 -12.53 -19.88 1.13
CA THR A 667 -13.77 -19.25 0.63
C THR A 667 -14.77 -18.90 1.74
N ARG A 668 -14.46 -19.17 3.00
CA ARG A 668 -15.37 -18.92 4.13
C ARG A 668 -15.75 -17.44 4.27
N TYR A 669 -14.82 -16.54 3.94
CA TYR A 669 -14.96 -15.09 4.15
C TYR A 669 -14.86 -14.28 2.84
N ILE A 670 -15.07 -14.90 1.68
CA ILE A 670 -14.97 -14.18 0.40
C ILE A 670 -16.25 -13.40 0.11
N SER A 671 -16.08 -12.16 -0.37
CA SER A 671 -17.15 -11.32 -0.92
C SER A 671 -16.89 -11.07 -2.40
N PRO A 672 -17.29 -11.99 -3.30
CA PRO A 672 -16.82 -11.98 -4.69
C PRO A 672 -17.40 -10.81 -5.49
N THR A 673 -16.54 -10.01 -6.13
CA THR A 673 -16.97 -8.92 -7.03
C THR A 673 -17.78 -9.42 -8.23
N LYS A 674 -17.53 -10.67 -8.65
CA LYS A 674 -18.10 -11.32 -9.84
C LYS A 674 -19.63 -11.26 -9.89
N VAL A 675 -20.29 -11.39 -8.73
CA VAL A 675 -21.75 -11.33 -8.67
C VAL A 675 -22.27 -10.00 -9.20
N LEU A 676 -21.63 -8.89 -8.83
CA LEU A 676 -22.01 -7.56 -9.29
C LEU A 676 -21.55 -7.29 -10.74
N GLU A 677 -20.40 -7.81 -11.15
CA GLU A 677 -19.90 -7.77 -12.53
C GLU A 677 -20.90 -8.43 -13.50
N TYR A 678 -21.40 -9.61 -13.14
CA TYR A 678 -22.40 -10.35 -13.94
C TYR A 678 -23.78 -9.68 -13.91
N MET A 679 -24.17 -9.08 -12.79
CA MET A 679 -25.39 -8.28 -12.68
C MET A 679 -25.33 -7.01 -13.52
N ALA A 680 -24.17 -6.35 -13.63
CA ALA A 680 -23.99 -5.19 -14.52
C ALA A 680 -24.13 -5.58 -16.00
N ALA A 681 -23.77 -6.81 -16.36
CA ALA A 681 -24.04 -7.39 -17.67
C ALA A 681 -25.48 -7.93 -17.85
N LEU A 682 -26.32 -7.85 -16.81
CA LEU A 682 -27.71 -8.33 -16.79
C LEU A 682 -27.86 -9.82 -17.16
N LEU A 683 -26.90 -10.64 -16.71
CA LEU A 683 -26.84 -12.09 -16.99
C LEU A 683 -27.30 -12.93 -15.79
N PRO A 684 -28.01 -14.05 -16.01
CA PRO A 684 -28.33 -15.01 -14.96
C PRO A 684 -27.07 -15.54 -14.27
N VAL A 685 -27.10 -15.64 -12.93
CA VAL A 685 -25.95 -16.05 -12.12
C VAL A 685 -26.29 -17.30 -11.31
N VAL A 686 -25.38 -18.28 -11.31
CA VAL A 686 -25.44 -19.48 -10.47
C VAL A 686 -24.21 -19.54 -9.59
N SER A 687 -24.39 -19.70 -8.28
CA SER A 687 -23.32 -19.74 -7.29
C SER A 687 -23.43 -20.95 -6.37
N THR A 688 -22.29 -21.43 -5.86
CA THR A 688 -22.28 -22.25 -4.65
C THR A 688 -22.70 -21.41 -3.45
N ALA A 689 -23.00 -22.05 -2.33
CA ALA A 689 -23.56 -21.41 -1.13
C ALA A 689 -22.53 -20.58 -0.32
N ILE A 690 -21.85 -19.63 -0.98
CA ILE A 690 -20.99 -18.63 -0.33
C ILE A 690 -21.86 -17.67 0.50
N THR A 691 -21.54 -17.51 1.79
CA THR A 691 -22.33 -16.72 2.74
C THR A 691 -22.63 -15.31 2.23
N ASP A 692 -21.60 -14.58 1.80
CA ASP A 692 -21.71 -13.20 1.30
C ASP A 692 -22.39 -13.09 -0.08
N VAL A 693 -22.79 -14.21 -0.69
CA VAL A 693 -23.66 -14.23 -1.89
C VAL A 693 -25.09 -14.62 -1.50
N VAL A 694 -25.24 -15.64 -0.66
CA VAL A 694 -26.55 -16.17 -0.25
C VAL A 694 -27.33 -15.13 0.54
N GLU A 695 -26.72 -14.46 1.51
CA GLU A 695 -27.41 -13.50 2.36
C GLU A 695 -27.97 -12.30 1.57
N PRO A 696 -27.17 -11.58 0.78
CA PRO A 696 -27.65 -10.39 0.07
C PRO A 696 -28.35 -10.67 -1.27
N TYR A 697 -28.06 -11.79 -1.95
CA TYR A 697 -28.43 -11.95 -3.37
C TYR A 697 -29.24 -13.22 -3.71
N LYS A 698 -29.60 -14.09 -2.77
CA LYS A 698 -30.35 -15.34 -3.08
C LYS A 698 -31.70 -15.15 -3.79
N HIS A 699 -32.29 -13.96 -3.76
CA HIS A 699 -33.55 -13.66 -4.46
C HIS A 699 -33.35 -13.40 -5.96
N VAL A 700 -32.11 -13.14 -6.40
CA VAL A 700 -31.74 -12.83 -7.79
C VAL A 700 -30.65 -13.75 -8.35
N VAL A 701 -29.86 -14.41 -7.48
CA VAL A 701 -28.84 -15.42 -7.82
C VAL A 701 -29.37 -16.81 -7.47
N ALA A 702 -29.21 -17.77 -8.37
CA ALA A 702 -29.55 -19.16 -8.10
C ALA A 702 -28.43 -19.86 -7.30
N ILE A 703 -28.78 -20.52 -6.20
CA ILE A 703 -27.82 -21.15 -5.29
C ILE A 703 -27.85 -22.67 -5.41
N GLY A 704 -26.70 -23.27 -5.72
CA GLY A 704 -26.47 -24.71 -5.66
C GLY A 704 -25.84 -25.10 -4.33
N TYR A 705 -26.54 -25.93 -3.54
CA TYR A 705 -26.03 -26.42 -2.25
C TYR A 705 -25.24 -27.74 -2.38
N ASP A 706 -25.40 -28.43 -3.51
CA ASP A 706 -24.67 -29.65 -3.87
C ASP A 706 -24.48 -29.69 -5.39
N ARG A 707 -23.69 -30.65 -5.90
CA ARG A 707 -23.37 -30.77 -7.33
C ARG A 707 -24.63 -30.88 -8.21
N ALA A 708 -25.59 -31.71 -7.83
CA ALA A 708 -26.81 -31.92 -8.60
C ALA A 708 -27.74 -30.69 -8.52
N GLY A 709 -27.80 -30.02 -7.37
CA GLY A 709 -28.53 -28.78 -7.15
C GLY A 709 -27.97 -27.62 -7.95
N PHE A 710 -26.65 -27.55 -8.11
CA PHE A 710 -26.00 -26.55 -8.95
C PHE A 710 -26.33 -26.75 -10.43
N VAL A 711 -26.28 -27.99 -10.94
CA VAL A 711 -26.70 -28.30 -12.32
C VAL A 711 -28.18 -27.92 -12.54
N ARG A 712 -29.08 -28.30 -11.63
CA ARG A 712 -30.51 -27.89 -11.70
C ARG A 712 -30.71 -26.37 -11.67
N ALA A 713 -29.86 -25.65 -10.95
CA ALA A 713 -29.87 -24.19 -10.94
C ALA A 713 -29.49 -23.61 -12.31
N CYS A 714 -28.47 -24.18 -12.98
CA CYS A 714 -28.12 -23.82 -14.36
C CYS A 714 -29.26 -24.10 -15.34
N GLU A 715 -29.87 -25.30 -15.31
CA GLU A 715 -31.02 -25.66 -16.15
C GLU A 715 -32.17 -24.64 -15.98
N LYS A 716 -32.48 -24.27 -14.73
CA LYS A 716 -33.51 -23.27 -14.42
C LYS A 716 -33.19 -21.90 -15.00
N MET A 717 -31.93 -21.46 -14.94
CA MET A 717 -31.51 -20.16 -15.48
C MET A 717 -31.55 -20.13 -17.01
N LEU A 718 -31.20 -21.24 -17.67
CA LEU A 718 -31.32 -21.40 -19.12
C LEU A 718 -32.79 -21.42 -19.58
N ALA A 719 -33.69 -21.99 -18.77
CA ALA A 719 -35.12 -22.12 -19.07
C ALA A 719 -36.00 -20.92 -18.67
N LEU A 720 -35.42 -19.78 -18.26
CA LEU A 720 -36.18 -18.58 -17.86
C LEU A 720 -37.05 -18.07 -19.02
N THR A 721 -38.33 -17.80 -18.74
CA THR A 721 -39.19 -17.08 -19.70
C THR A 721 -38.71 -15.64 -19.88
N PRO A 722 -39.03 -14.98 -21.01
CA PRO A 722 -38.68 -13.58 -21.24
C PRO A 722 -39.13 -12.65 -20.10
N GLU A 723 -40.32 -12.87 -19.54
CA GLU A 723 -40.89 -12.04 -18.45
C GLU A 723 -40.13 -12.25 -17.13
N ALA A 724 -39.77 -13.49 -16.82
CA ALA A 724 -38.98 -13.83 -15.64
C ALA A 724 -37.56 -13.23 -15.76
N ARG A 725 -36.95 -13.34 -16.96
CA ARG A 725 -35.65 -12.74 -17.27
C ARG A 725 -35.69 -11.22 -17.11
N GLN A 726 -36.67 -10.53 -17.68
CA GLN A 726 -36.82 -9.08 -17.51
C GLN A 726 -37.02 -8.66 -16.04
N THR A 727 -37.77 -9.45 -15.27
CA THR A 727 -37.97 -9.18 -13.83
C THR A 727 -36.66 -9.29 -13.06
N MET A 728 -35.88 -10.34 -13.33
CA MET A 728 -34.55 -10.51 -12.77
C MET A 728 -33.61 -9.37 -13.14
N GLN A 729 -33.58 -8.97 -14.41
CA GLN A 729 -32.72 -7.88 -14.90
C GLN A 729 -33.06 -6.53 -14.23
N ARG A 730 -34.35 -6.24 -13.99
CA ARG A 730 -34.75 -5.02 -13.24
C ARG A 730 -34.20 -5.02 -11.81
N GLU A 731 -34.25 -6.16 -11.14
CA GLU A 731 -33.71 -6.29 -9.77
C GLU A 731 -32.18 -6.22 -9.75
N MET A 732 -31.49 -6.87 -10.70
CA MET A 732 -30.05 -6.75 -10.89
C MET A 732 -29.62 -5.29 -11.08
N LYS A 733 -30.32 -4.56 -11.96
CA LYS A 733 -30.06 -3.13 -12.17
C LYS A 733 -30.26 -2.32 -10.89
N ARG A 734 -31.33 -2.57 -10.14
CA ARG A 734 -31.58 -1.89 -8.85
C ARG A 734 -30.44 -2.11 -7.85
N ILE A 735 -29.88 -3.32 -7.80
CA ILE A 735 -28.73 -3.65 -6.94
C ILE A 735 -27.47 -2.93 -7.43
N VAL A 736 -27.13 -3.04 -8.71
CA VAL A 736 -25.94 -2.40 -9.31
C VAL A 736 -25.97 -0.89 -9.11
N ASP A 737 -27.10 -0.24 -9.38
CA ASP A 737 -27.29 1.21 -9.22
C ASP A 737 -27.12 1.69 -7.76
N SER A 738 -27.23 0.77 -6.78
CA SER A 738 -27.03 1.07 -5.36
C SER A 738 -25.59 0.92 -4.87
N THR A 739 -24.68 0.45 -5.73
CA THR A 739 -23.26 0.21 -5.41
C THR A 739 -22.35 1.05 -6.30
N SER A 740 -21.21 1.49 -5.78
CA SER A 740 -20.25 2.24 -6.57
C SER A 740 -18.88 2.26 -5.90
N TRP A 741 -17.84 1.97 -6.68
CA TRP A 741 -16.45 2.15 -6.24
C TRP A 741 -16.15 3.62 -5.93
N ASP A 742 -16.79 4.57 -6.59
CA ASP A 742 -16.61 6.02 -6.33
C ASP A 742 -17.20 6.42 -4.97
N VAL A 743 -18.41 5.95 -4.66
CA VAL A 743 -19.03 6.17 -3.34
C VAL A 743 -18.22 5.48 -2.24
N THR A 744 -17.76 4.25 -2.49
CA THR A 744 -16.93 3.48 -1.55
C THR A 744 -15.62 4.21 -1.23
N ALA A 745 -14.87 4.61 -2.27
CA ALA A 745 -13.61 5.33 -2.09
C ALA A 745 -13.82 6.68 -1.39
N GLN A 746 -14.90 7.41 -1.70
CA GLN A 746 -15.22 8.67 -1.05
C GLN A 746 -15.55 8.49 0.45
N ALA A 747 -16.29 7.43 0.79
CA ALA A 747 -16.60 7.11 2.19
C ALA A 747 -15.34 6.71 2.97
N MET A 748 -14.47 5.88 2.38
CA MET A 748 -13.17 5.53 2.97
C MET A 748 -12.29 6.77 3.17
N HIS A 749 -12.18 7.64 2.15
CA HIS A 749 -11.45 8.91 2.26
C HIS A 749 -12.01 9.80 3.38
N GLY A 750 -13.34 9.92 3.52
CA GLY A 750 -13.96 10.69 4.59
C GLY A 750 -13.62 10.17 5.99
N LEU A 751 -13.52 8.85 6.16
CA LEU A 751 -13.06 8.23 7.41
C LEU A 751 -11.57 8.49 7.67
N MET A 752 -10.73 8.35 6.63
CA MET A 752 -9.29 8.66 6.74
C MET A 752 -9.05 10.12 7.17
N GLU A 753 -9.74 11.08 6.55
CA GLU A 753 -9.63 12.51 6.89
C GLU A 753 -10.10 12.79 8.32
N LYS A 754 -11.17 12.11 8.77
CA LYS A 754 -11.65 12.23 10.15
C LYS A 754 -10.60 11.77 11.16
N GLU A 755 -9.91 10.67 10.91
CA GLU A 755 -8.84 10.18 11.79
C GLU A 755 -7.58 11.05 11.73
N LEU A 756 -7.22 11.55 10.55
CA LEU A 756 -6.14 12.53 10.40
C LEU A 756 -6.43 13.82 11.20
N ALA A 757 -7.68 14.28 11.22
CA ALA A 757 -8.08 15.48 11.97
C ALA A 757 -8.02 15.28 13.49
N LYS A 758 -8.23 14.06 14.01
CA LYS A 758 -8.03 13.76 15.44
C LYS A 758 -6.56 13.76 15.85
N SER A 759 -5.70 13.36 14.91
CA SER A 759 -4.24 13.24 15.14
C SER A 759 -3.49 14.57 14.94
N ALA A 760 -4.14 15.60 14.40
CA ALA A 760 -3.57 16.94 14.31
C ALA A 760 -3.56 17.60 15.69
N PRO A 761 -2.43 18.17 16.16
CA PRO A 761 -2.40 18.88 17.43
C PRO A 761 -3.41 20.03 17.40
N GLN A 762 -4.41 19.98 18.29
CA GLN A 762 -5.33 21.09 18.49
C GLN A 762 -4.52 22.34 18.81
N ARG A 763 -4.50 23.30 17.87
CA ARG A 763 -4.18 24.69 18.20
C ARG A 763 -5.26 25.19 19.14
N VAL A 764 -5.05 24.98 20.44
CA VAL A 764 -5.80 25.65 21.49
C VAL A 764 -5.40 27.11 21.42
N ALA A 765 -6.22 27.91 20.74
CA ALA A 765 -6.18 29.35 20.85
C ALA A 765 -6.57 29.71 22.30
N THR A 766 -5.57 29.97 23.15
CA THR A 766 -5.80 30.55 24.47
C THR A 766 -5.89 32.07 24.34
N PRO A 767 -7.03 32.70 24.68
CA PRO A 767 -7.15 34.15 24.72
C PRO A 767 -6.60 34.68 26.05
N ALA A 768 -5.27 34.75 26.17
CA ALA A 768 -4.64 35.39 27.31
C ALA A 768 -3.23 35.84 26.95
N THR A 769 -3.09 37.10 26.53
CA THR A 769 -2.01 38.03 26.97
C THR A 769 -2.05 39.34 26.16
N GLN A 770 -3.21 39.99 26.14
CA GLN A 770 -3.29 41.43 25.88
C GLN A 770 -3.08 42.17 27.22
N ALA A 771 -1.93 41.93 27.86
CA ALA A 771 -1.52 42.58 29.11
C ALA A 771 0.00 42.63 29.34
N ALA A 772 0.83 42.14 28.39
CA ALA A 772 2.29 42.06 28.57
C ALA A 772 3.09 42.95 27.60
N ASN A 773 2.46 43.87 26.87
CA ASN A 773 3.12 44.72 25.87
C ASN A 773 3.47 46.15 26.30
N ASP A 774 3.28 46.52 27.57
CA ASP A 774 3.61 47.88 28.06
C ASP A 774 4.83 47.97 29.01
N ALA A 775 5.47 46.86 29.38
CA ALA A 775 6.61 46.88 30.31
C ALA A 775 8.00 46.81 29.66
N ALA A 776 8.08 46.74 28.32
CA ALA A 776 9.35 46.57 27.59
C ALA A 776 9.94 47.89 27.07
N ARG A 777 9.86 48.99 27.83
CA ARG A 777 10.66 50.20 27.57
C ARG A 777 11.04 50.90 28.87
N LYS A 778 12.35 50.92 29.15
CA LYS A 778 13.08 51.63 30.22
C LYS A 778 13.33 50.82 31.50
N ASN A 779 14.44 50.09 31.53
CA ASN A 779 15.61 50.61 32.27
C ASN A 779 16.88 49.84 31.91
N MET A 780 17.90 50.65 31.64
CA MET A 780 19.27 50.25 31.38
C MET A 780 20.00 50.05 32.71
N ALA A 781 20.96 49.13 32.67
CA ALA A 781 22.22 49.11 33.41
C ALA A 781 22.37 48.22 34.66
N LEU A 782 23.54 47.54 34.61
CA LEU A 782 24.34 46.90 35.65
C LEU A 782 24.01 45.43 35.98
N LYS A 783 24.77 44.56 35.33
CA LYS A 783 25.12 43.20 35.77
C LYS A 783 25.42 43.17 37.27
N PRO A 784 25.09 42.04 37.91
CA PRO A 784 26.08 41.25 38.62
C PRO A 784 26.36 39.98 37.80
N LYS A 785 27.64 39.72 37.53
CA LYS A 785 28.10 38.37 37.21
C LYS A 785 27.82 37.49 38.43
N PRO A 786 27.15 36.32 38.29
CA PRO A 786 27.52 35.17 39.09
C PRO A 786 28.86 34.63 38.59
N SER A 787 29.67 34.20 39.54
CA SER A 787 31.04 33.74 39.43
C SER A 787 31.24 32.62 38.41
N ARG A 788 32.33 32.73 37.64
CA ARG A 788 33.02 31.56 37.09
C ARG A 788 33.69 30.85 38.26
N SER A 789 33.35 29.58 38.46
CA SER A 789 34.13 28.45 39.02
C SER A 789 33.09 27.49 39.64
N GLU A 790 33.02 26.18 39.36
CA GLU A 790 34.08 25.19 39.14
C GLU A 790 33.54 24.04 38.25
N ASN A 791 34.28 23.70 37.18
CA ASN A 791 34.22 22.45 36.39
C ASN A 791 32.86 21.77 36.09
N VAL A 792 32.01 22.39 35.26
CA VAL A 792 30.94 21.66 34.55
C VAL A 792 31.50 21.05 33.26
N ILE A 793 31.48 19.72 33.15
CA ILE A 793 32.03 18.96 32.03
C ILE A 793 30.94 18.83 30.95
N PRO A 794 31.16 19.32 29.71
CA PRO A 794 30.17 19.17 28.65
C PRO A 794 30.13 17.73 28.12
N ALA A 795 28.93 17.17 27.97
CA ALA A 795 28.69 15.87 27.36
C ALA A 795 27.62 15.98 26.26
N ARG A 796 27.94 15.59 25.03
CA ARG A 796 26.98 15.64 23.92
C ARG A 796 25.88 14.58 24.09
N CYS A 797 26.28 13.38 24.51
CA CYS A 797 25.35 12.37 24.98
C CYS A 797 25.90 11.78 26.28
N LEU A 798 25.14 11.97 27.36
CA LEU A 798 25.44 11.40 28.66
C LEU A 798 24.62 10.11 28.85
N ILE A 799 25.28 8.99 29.10
CA ILE A 799 24.64 7.68 29.24
C ILE A 799 24.76 7.25 30.71
N LEU A 800 23.64 6.96 31.36
CA LEU A 800 23.59 6.60 32.77
C LEU A 800 23.41 5.10 32.94
N GLY A 801 24.46 4.44 33.42
CA GLY A 801 24.51 3.00 33.67
C GLY A 801 25.37 2.26 32.65
N GLY A 802 26.29 1.44 33.13
CA GLY A 802 27.18 0.57 32.36
C GLY A 802 26.63 -0.84 32.20
N GLY A 803 25.31 -1.04 32.23
CA GLY A 803 24.67 -2.33 31.94
C GLY A 803 24.70 -2.69 30.44
N PRO A 804 24.12 -3.84 30.04
CA PRO A 804 24.08 -4.26 28.63
C PRO A 804 23.51 -3.17 27.70
N THR A 805 22.43 -2.49 28.12
CA THR A 805 21.85 -1.38 27.36
C THR A 805 22.79 -0.19 27.24
N GLY A 806 23.42 0.24 28.33
CA GLY A 806 24.31 1.40 28.33
C GLY A 806 25.59 1.15 27.53
N LEU A 807 26.20 -0.03 27.69
CA LEU A 807 27.37 -0.46 26.92
C LEU A 807 27.07 -0.49 25.42
N SER A 808 25.92 -1.05 25.04
CA SER A 808 25.45 -1.03 23.66
C SER A 808 25.23 0.41 23.17
N ALA A 809 24.55 1.25 23.96
CA ALA A 809 24.33 2.65 23.61
C ALA A 809 25.65 3.42 23.41
N ALA A 810 26.65 3.23 24.27
CA ALA A 810 27.96 3.87 24.15
C ALA A 810 28.73 3.37 22.92
N TYR A 811 28.70 2.06 22.66
CA TYR A 811 29.30 1.44 21.48
C TYR A 811 28.70 2.01 20.19
N HIS A 812 27.38 2.08 20.13
CA HIS A 812 26.67 2.59 18.96
C HIS A 812 26.75 4.10 18.81
N TYR A 813 26.77 4.87 19.90
CA TYR A 813 26.84 6.32 19.84
C TYR A 813 28.20 6.81 19.31
N GLY A 814 29.29 6.19 19.73
CA GLY A 814 30.64 6.52 19.27
C GLY A 814 31.36 7.55 20.14
N SER A 815 32.32 8.28 19.57
CA SER A 815 33.33 9.04 20.34
C SER A 815 32.82 10.21 21.17
N GLN A 816 31.57 10.62 20.98
CA GLN A 816 30.96 11.74 21.70
C GLN A 816 30.08 11.30 22.89
N ALA A 817 29.99 10.00 23.16
CA ALA A 817 29.31 9.48 24.34
C ALA A 817 30.19 9.56 25.59
N VAL A 818 29.56 9.89 26.72
CA VAL A 818 30.12 9.73 28.05
C VAL A 818 29.20 8.78 28.82
N LEU A 819 29.69 7.59 29.14
CA LEU A 819 28.97 6.62 29.96
C LEU A 819 29.47 6.71 31.40
N LEU A 820 28.54 6.86 32.34
CA LEU A 820 28.81 6.86 33.77
C LEU A 820 28.22 5.60 34.43
N GLU A 821 29.04 4.87 35.16
CA GLU A 821 28.67 3.67 35.92
C GLU A 821 29.06 3.86 37.39
N ARG A 822 28.11 3.62 38.31
CA ARG A 822 28.32 3.80 39.76
C ARG A 822 29.23 2.73 40.36
N ASN A 823 29.18 1.52 39.82
CA ASN A 823 29.96 0.38 40.31
C ASN A 823 31.41 0.45 39.84
N GLU A 824 32.28 -0.35 40.46
CA GLU A 824 33.70 -0.45 40.07
C GLU A 824 33.91 -1.03 38.66
N SER A 825 32.95 -1.83 38.18
CA SER A 825 32.97 -2.52 36.89
C SER A 825 31.66 -2.34 36.13
N VAL A 826 31.74 -2.39 34.80
CA VAL A 826 30.57 -2.39 33.91
C VAL A 826 29.89 -3.76 33.91
N GLY A 827 28.64 -3.80 33.45
CA GLY A 827 27.83 -5.00 33.27
C GLY A 827 26.47 -4.93 33.97
N GLY A 828 26.25 -3.96 34.86
CA GLY A 828 25.00 -3.82 35.60
C GLY A 828 24.67 -5.08 36.40
N TRP A 829 23.50 -5.69 36.13
CA TRP A 829 23.13 -6.98 36.73
C TRP A 829 23.61 -8.20 35.94
N CYS A 830 24.28 -7.99 34.80
CA CYS A 830 24.94 -9.05 34.02
C CYS A 830 26.42 -9.21 34.42
N ARG A 831 26.79 -8.76 35.62
CA ARG A 831 28.14 -8.92 36.19
C ARG A 831 28.31 -10.32 36.77
N SER A 832 29.57 -10.66 37.04
CA SER A 832 29.98 -11.90 37.71
C SER A 832 30.99 -11.58 38.81
N ILE A 833 31.05 -12.42 39.84
CA ILE A 833 32.07 -12.40 40.89
C ILE A 833 32.89 -13.68 40.84
N GLU A 834 34.12 -13.62 41.34
CA GLU A 834 34.94 -14.81 41.60
C GLU A 834 35.17 -14.96 43.11
N ASP A 835 34.95 -16.16 43.63
CA ASP A 835 35.15 -16.48 45.04
C ASP A 835 35.62 -17.94 45.20
N GLY A 836 36.77 -18.14 45.87
CA GLY A 836 37.40 -19.46 46.02
C GLY A 836 37.64 -20.25 44.73
N GLY A 837 37.82 -19.56 43.60
CA GLY A 837 38.01 -20.17 42.27
C GLY A 837 36.70 -20.53 41.54
N PHE A 838 35.55 -20.24 42.14
CA PHE A 838 34.24 -20.34 41.50
C PHE A 838 33.84 -18.99 40.90
N THR A 839 33.23 -18.99 39.72
CA THR A 839 32.59 -17.81 39.14
C THR A 839 31.07 -17.87 39.36
N PHE A 840 30.47 -16.80 39.86
CA PHE A 840 29.02 -16.68 40.05
C PHE A 840 28.49 -15.42 39.38
N ASP A 841 27.42 -15.55 38.59
CA ASP A 841 26.71 -14.40 38.03
C ASP A 841 25.78 -13.76 39.07
N TYR A 842 25.40 -12.50 38.86
CA TYR A 842 24.32 -11.85 39.61
C TYR A 842 22.96 -12.44 39.19
N ALA A 843 22.65 -13.65 39.69
CA ALA A 843 21.59 -14.55 39.22
C ALA A 843 21.91 -15.25 37.88
N GLY A 844 21.11 -16.25 37.51
CA GLY A 844 21.37 -17.06 36.31
C GLY A 844 21.21 -16.31 34.99
N HIS A 845 22.26 -16.28 34.17
CA HIS A 845 22.28 -15.64 32.86
C HIS A 845 22.64 -16.61 31.73
N ILE A 846 22.01 -16.43 30.57
CA ILE A 846 22.29 -17.20 29.34
C ILE A 846 22.18 -16.30 28.12
N MET A 847 22.96 -16.59 27.07
CA MET A 847 22.87 -15.92 25.78
C MET A 847 21.94 -16.71 24.85
N PHE A 848 20.88 -16.08 24.37
CA PHE A 848 20.10 -16.60 23.24
C PHE A 848 19.53 -15.40 22.50
N SER A 849 19.36 -15.55 21.19
CA SER A 849 18.75 -14.53 20.33
C SER A 849 18.30 -15.19 19.02
N ASN A 850 17.20 -14.71 18.44
CA ASN A 850 16.84 -14.97 17.05
C ASN A 850 17.22 -13.80 16.13
N ASP A 851 17.72 -12.70 16.70
CA ASP A 851 18.18 -11.52 15.98
C ASP A 851 19.61 -11.78 15.45
N PRO A 852 19.82 -11.83 14.12
CA PRO A 852 21.13 -12.05 13.52
C PRO A 852 22.17 -11.04 13.97
N TYR A 853 21.78 -9.78 14.18
CA TYR A 853 22.70 -8.72 14.62
C TYR A 853 23.26 -9.03 16.01
N VAL A 854 22.41 -9.51 16.93
CA VAL A 854 22.85 -9.87 18.29
C VAL A 854 23.73 -11.13 18.25
N LEU A 855 23.45 -12.09 17.37
CA LEU A 855 24.29 -13.28 17.20
C LEU A 855 25.68 -12.93 16.68
N GLU A 856 25.77 -12.03 15.69
CA GLU A 856 27.04 -11.48 15.21
C GLU A 856 27.76 -10.68 16.31
N LEU A 857 27.01 -9.95 17.13
CA LEU A 857 27.57 -9.22 18.27
C LEU A 857 28.17 -10.18 19.31
N TYR A 858 27.52 -11.30 19.62
CA TYR A 858 28.09 -12.32 20.50
C TYR A 858 29.39 -12.90 19.94
N ASP A 859 29.42 -13.23 18.65
CA ASP A 859 30.60 -13.76 17.97
C ASP A 859 31.76 -12.77 17.98
N MET A 860 31.47 -11.49 17.68
CA MET A 860 32.46 -10.42 17.68
C MET A 860 33.05 -10.17 19.08
N LEU A 861 32.20 -10.15 20.11
CA LEU A 861 32.64 -9.83 21.48
C LEU A 861 33.39 -10.98 22.15
N LEU A 862 32.98 -12.23 21.92
CA LEU A 862 33.51 -13.38 22.65
C LEU A 862 34.48 -14.23 21.82
N GLY A 863 34.32 -14.30 20.49
CA GLY A 863 35.12 -15.16 19.62
C GLY A 863 35.24 -16.59 20.16
N ASP A 864 36.46 -17.05 20.37
CA ASP A 864 36.76 -18.40 20.91
C ASP A 864 36.24 -18.62 22.35
N ASN A 865 35.87 -17.56 23.07
CA ASN A 865 35.27 -17.64 24.40
C ASN A 865 33.76 -17.95 24.35
N LEU A 866 33.13 -18.05 23.18
CA LEU A 866 31.71 -18.35 23.02
C LEU A 866 31.43 -19.86 23.06
N HIS A 867 30.72 -20.33 24.08
CA HIS A 867 30.30 -21.74 24.20
C HIS A 867 28.81 -21.90 24.00
N TRP A 868 28.39 -22.79 23.09
CA TRP A 868 26.99 -23.10 22.83
C TRP A 868 26.63 -24.50 23.28
N GLN A 869 25.48 -24.65 23.93
CA GLN A 869 25.02 -25.95 24.40
C GLN A 869 23.49 -26.10 24.43
N MET A 870 23.04 -27.35 24.54
CA MET A 870 21.63 -27.70 24.62
C MET A 870 21.10 -27.54 26.02
N ARG A 871 19.90 -27.00 26.16
CA ARG A 871 19.31 -26.69 27.46
C ARG A 871 18.77 -27.92 28.19
N GLU A 872 19.35 -28.21 29.35
CA GLU A 872 18.76 -29.08 30.38
C GLU A 872 18.14 -28.27 31.54
N ALA A 873 16.84 -27.95 31.42
CA ALA A 873 16.07 -27.21 32.42
C ALA A 873 14.97 -28.08 33.02
N TRP A 874 14.80 -28.00 34.34
CA TRP A 874 13.97 -28.91 35.12
C TRP A 874 13.08 -28.18 36.12
N ILE A 875 12.12 -28.90 36.67
CA ILE A 875 11.18 -28.45 37.68
C ILE A 875 11.20 -29.45 38.82
N TYR A 876 11.16 -28.96 40.06
CA TYR A 876 10.93 -29.77 41.24
C TYR A 876 9.57 -29.43 41.84
N THR A 877 8.67 -30.40 41.83
CA THR A 877 7.36 -30.33 42.47
C THR A 877 6.90 -31.75 42.83
N ASP A 878 6.03 -31.88 43.84
CA ASP A 878 5.55 -33.17 44.35
C ASP A 878 6.67 -34.20 44.67
N GLY A 879 7.84 -33.71 45.13
CA GLY A 879 8.96 -34.55 45.51
C GLY A 879 9.76 -35.17 44.36
N VAL A 880 9.47 -34.79 43.10
CA VAL A 880 10.14 -35.34 41.91
C VAL A 880 10.67 -34.25 40.99
N TYR A 881 11.68 -34.62 40.20
CA TYR A 881 12.24 -33.77 39.15
C TYR A 881 11.63 -34.12 37.80
N THR A 882 11.04 -33.15 37.11
CA THR A 882 10.53 -33.29 35.73
C THR A 882 11.10 -32.23 34.80
N ARG A 883 11.10 -32.51 33.48
CA ARG A 883 11.67 -31.59 32.48
C ARG A 883 10.79 -30.34 32.33
N TYR A 884 11.40 -29.23 31.96
CA TYR A 884 10.67 -28.04 31.52
C TYR A 884 10.25 -28.16 30.03
N PRO A 885 9.03 -27.75 29.63
CA PRO A 885 8.02 -27.06 30.45
C PRO A 885 7.03 -28.00 31.16
N PHE A 886 6.61 -27.66 32.38
CA PHE A 886 5.75 -28.49 33.25
C PHE A 886 4.52 -29.03 32.52
N GLN A 887 3.80 -28.13 31.85
CA GLN A 887 2.57 -28.40 31.14
C GLN A 887 2.71 -29.47 30.04
N GLY A 888 3.90 -29.62 29.45
CA GLY A 888 4.16 -30.61 28.39
C GLY A 888 5.02 -31.79 28.85
N ALA A 889 5.39 -31.88 30.13
CA ALA A 889 6.37 -32.86 30.63
C ALA A 889 5.91 -33.47 31.96
N LEU A 890 4.70 -34.02 31.97
CA LEU A 890 4.06 -34.60 33.15
C LEU A 890 4.60 -36.01 33.50
N TYR A 891 5.32 -36.64 32.59
CA TYR A 891 5.92 -37.96 32.78
C TYR A 891 6.86 -37.99 33.99
N GLY A 892 6.63 -38.93 34.90
CA GLY A 892 7.40 -39.08 36.14
C GLY A 892 6.78 -38.41 37.37
N LEU A 893 5.71 -37.60 37.21
CA LEU A 893 4.91 -37.11 38.34
C LEU A 893 4.09 -38.24 38.99
N PRO A 894 3.67 -38.07 40.27
CA PRO A 894 2.71 -38.97 40.89
C PRO A 894 1.44 -39.14 40.02
N THR A 895 0.90 -40.36 39.97
CA THR A 895 -0.24 -40.68 39.09
C THR A 895 -1.47 -39.79 39.35
N ASP A 896 -1.72 -39.43 40.60
CA ASP A 896 -2.82 -38.53 40.96
C ASP A 896 -2.57 -37.09 40.45
N THR A 897 -1.34 -36.58 40.54
CA THR A 897 -0.93 -35.28 39.95
C THR A 897 -1.14 -35.28 38.43
N ILE A 898 -0.69 -36.32 37.72
CA ILE A 898 -0.86 -36.46 36.26
C ILE A 898 -2.35 -36.43 35.91
N LYS A 899 -3.15 -37.22 36.64
CA LYS A 899 -4.60 -37.29 36.43
C LYS A 899 -5.27 -35.93 36.62
N GLU A 900 -4.94 -35.21 37.69
CA GLU A 900 -5.48 -33.86 37.95
C GLU A 900 -5.09 -32.87 36.84
N CYS A 901 -3.84 -32.91 36.37
CA CYS A 901 -3.36 -32.05 35.29
C CYS A 901 -4.10 -32.31 33.96
N ILE A 902 -4.25 -33.57 33.56
CA ILE A 902 -4.93 -33.94 32.31
C ILE A 902 -6.42 -33.58 32.38
N LEU A 903 -7.11 -33.93 33.47
CA LEU A 903 -8.54 -33.61 33.64
C LEU A 903 -8.77 -32.10 33.63
N GLY A 904 -7.95 -31.34 34.36
CA GLY A 904 -8.04 -29.88 34.37
C GLY A 904 -7.81 -29.26 32.98
N ALA A 905 -6.84 -29.75 32.20
CA ALA A 905 -6.59 -29.27 30.85
C ALA A 905 -7.76 -29.59 29.88
N ILE A 906 -8.40 -30.76 30.02
CA ILE A 906 -9.61 -31.13 29.25
C ILE A 906 -10.76 -30.18 29.62
N GLU A 907 -11.03 -29.99 30.91
CA GLU A 907 -12.09 -29.11 31.39
C GLU A 907 -11.90 -27.67 30.90
N ALA A 908 -10.68 -27.15 30.98
CA ALA A 908 -10.36 -25.81 30.49
C ALA A 908 -10.64 -25.67 28.99
N LYS A 909 -10.19 -26.64 28.17
CA LYS A 909 -10.38 -26.64 26.71
C LYS A 909 -11.85 -26.68 26.27
N TYR A 910 -12.70 -27.40 27.00
CA TYR A 910 -14.12 -27.56 26.67
C TYR A 910 -15.05 -26.65 27.47
N SER A 911 -14.51 -25.72 28.25
CA SER A 911 -15.29 -24.71 28.96
C SER A 911 -15.83 -23.64 28.00
N ASN A 912 -17.07 -23.18 28.21
CA ASN A 912 -17.69 -22.07 27.45
C ASN A 912 -17.01 -20.70 27.67
N THR A 913 -15.89 -20.66 28.40
CA THR A 913 -15.12 -19.46 28.70
C THR A 913 -13.86 -19.31 27.84
N ALA A 914 -13.58 -20.26 26.94
CA ALA A 914 -12.38 -20.25 26.08
C ALA A 914 -12.32 -19.06 25.10
N ASP A 915 -13.46 -18.48 24.75
CA ASP A 915 -13.55 -17.33 23.83
C ASP A 915 -13.44 -15.96 24.53
N ILE A 916 -13.32 -15.92 25.86
CA ILE A 916 -13.22 -14.68 26.65
C ILE A 916 -11.75 -14.45 27.01
N PRO A 917 -11.12 -13.34 26.57
CA PRO A 917 -9.74 -13.02 26.92
C PRO A 917 -9.53 -12.96 28.45
N PRO A 918 -8.45 -13.54 29.00
CA PRO A 918 -8.17 -13.49 30.41
C PRO A 918 -7.84 -12.07 30.85
N GLU A 919 -8.60 -11.57 31.83
CA GLU A 919 -8.40 -10.25 32.44
C GLU A 919 -7.02 -10.12 33.10
N ASN A 920 -6.53 -11.20 33.74
CA ASN A 920 -5.27 -11.22 34.47
C ASN A 920 -4.55 -12.56 34.35
N PHE A 921 -3.32 -12.62 34.86
CA PHE A 921 -2.45 -13.78 34.74
C PHE A 921 -2.99 -15.02 35.46
N GLU A 922 -3.66 -14.85 36.61
CA GLU A 922 -4.32 -15.96 37.29
C GLU A 922 -5.44 -16.58 36.43
N ARG A 923 -6.31 -15.76 35.85
CA ARG A 923 -7.36 -16.23 34.94
C ARG A 923 -6.79 -16.91 33.71
N PHE A 924 -5.71 -16.37 33.16
CA PHE A 924 -4.99 -16.99 32.06
C PHE A 924 -4.53 -18.41 32.42
N ILE A 925 -3.91 -18.60 33.58
CA ILE A 925 -3.42 -19.91 34.04
C ILE A 925 -4.56 -20.93 34.09
N TYR A 926 -5.70 -20.56 34.69
CA TYR A 926 -6.86 -21.45 34.77
C TYR A 926 -7.52 -21.73 33.41
N GLN A 927 -7.66 -20.72 32.56
CA GLN A 927 -8.30 -20.87 31.24
C GLN A 927 -7.44 -21.67 30.25
N VAL A 928 -6.11 -21.52 30.31
CA VAL A 928 -5.21 -22.09 29.31
C VAL A 928 -4.66 -23.44 29.75
N TRP A 929 -4.30 -23.61 31.03
CA TRP A 929 -3.70 -24.86 31.52
C TRP A 929 -4.60 -25.68 32.43
N GLY A 930 -5.69 -25.09 32.93
CA GLY A 930 -6.64 -25.78 33.79
C GLY A 930 -6.19 -25.93 35.24
N ALA A 931 -7.14 -26.32 36.09
CA ALA A 931 -6.98 -26.33 37.55
C ALA A 931 -5.85 -27.24 38.06
N GLY A 932 -5.57 -28.37 37.39
CA GLY A 932 -4.49 -29.28 37.80
C GLY A 932 -3.11 -28.66 37.65
N ILE A 933 -2.78 -28.14 36.46
CA ILE A 933 -1.49 -27.47 36.20
C ILE A 933 -1.39 -26.18 37.04
N ALA A 934 -2.50 -25.46 37.20
CA ALA A 934 -2.58 -24.29 38.09
C ALA A 934 -2.13 -24.65 39.51
N ARG A 935 -2.68 -25.71 40.10
CA ARG A 935 -2.42 -26.14 41.47
C ARG A 935 -0.99 -26.63 41.70
N HIS A 936 -0.48 -27.50 40.83
CA HIS A 936 0.75 -28.25 41.09
C HIS A 936 2.03 -27.51 40.70
N PHE A 937 1.92 -26.47 39.87
CA PHE A 937 3.09 -25.70 39.44
C PHE A 937 2.78 -24.22 39.20
N ALA A 938 1.86 -23.90 38.30
CA ALA A 938 1.80 -22.55 37.73
C ALA A 938 1.44 -21.46 38.75
N ILE A 939 0.45 -21.67 39.61
CA ILE A 939 0.10 -20.71 40.67
C ILE A 939 1.20 -20.62 41.74
N PRO A 940 1.60 -21.73 42.42
CA PRO A 940 2.56 -21.63 43.52
C PRO A 940 3.93 -21.12 43.07
N TYR A 941 4.41 -21.52 41.89
CA TYR A 941 5.67 -21.01 41.33
C TYR A 941 5.61 -19.51 41.05
N ASN A 942 4.56 -19.04 40.36
CA ASN A 942 4.45 -17.63 39.99
C ASN A 942 4.17 -16.73 41.19
N GLN A 943 3.38 -17.18 42.17
CA GLN A 943 3.23 -16.45 43.43
C GLN A 943 4.55 -16.33 44.18
N LYS A 944 5.35 -17.40 44.19
CA LYS A 944 6.69 -17.36 44.78
C LYS A 944 7.59 -16.37 44.03
N LEU A 945 7.63 -16.42 42.70
CA LEU A 945 8.46 -15.56 41.83
C LEU A 945 8.06 -14.08 41.91
N TRP A 946 6.79 -13.77 41.62
CA TRP A 946 6.35 -12.39 41.42
C TRP A 946 6.02 -11.65 42.71
N THR A 947 5.81 -12.37 43.82
CA THR A 947 5.55 -11.78 45.15
C THR A 947 4.32 -10.86 45.22
N VAL A 948 3.49 -10.84 44.17
CA VAL A 948 2.24 -10.09 44.06
C VAL A 948 1.10 -11.04 43.71
N PRO A 949 -0.16 -10.69 44.02
CA PRO A 949 -1.31 -11.46 43.56
C PRO A 949 -1.33 -11.56 42.03
N LEU A 950 -1.43 -12.78 41.51
CA LEU A 950 -1.45 -13.01 40.05
C LEU A 950 -2.72 -12.46 39.39
N SER A 951 -3.75 -12.15 40.20
CA SER A 951 -4.96 -11.44 39.80
C SER A 951 -4.74 -9.96 39.48
N GLU A 952 -3.63 -9.37 39.93
CA GLU A 952 -3.26 -7.97 39.68
C GLU A 952 -2.30 -7.82 38.50
N MET A 953 -1.77 -8.93 37.99
CA MET A 953 -0.87 -8.95 36.85
C MET A 953 -1.63 -9.08 35.53
N GLU A 954 -1.37 -8.17 34.60
CA GLU A 954 -1.94 -8.22 33.25
C GLU A 954 -1.19 -9.22 32.34
N THR A 955 -1.71 -9.48 31.14
CA THR A 955 -1.33 -10.63 30.30
C THR A 955 -0.48 -10.30 29.06
N SER A 956 -0.19 -9.03 28.78
CA SER A 956 0.52 -8.56 27.58
C SER A 956 1.97 -9.07 27.48
N TRP A 957 2.62 -9.36 28.61
CA TRP A 957 4.00 -9.85 28.66
C TRP A 957 4.18 -11.34 28.35
N LEU A 958 3.08 -12.10 28.24
CA LEU A 958 3.12 -13.56 28.06
C LEU A 958 3.61 -13.99 26.66
N GLY A 959 3.44 -13.12 25.64
CA GLY A 959 3.71 -13.39 24.23
C GLY A 959 5.11 -13.96 23.96
N GLY A 960 5.18 -15.23 23.55
CA GLY A 960 6.42 -15.91 23.14
C GLY A 960 7.33 -16.39 24.28
N ARG A 961 6.99 -16.13 25.54
CA ARG A 961 7.83 -16.47 26.72
C ARG A 961 7.36 -17.70 27.46
N VAL A 962 6.05 -17.94 27.40
CA VAL A 962 5.41 -19.05 28.09
C VAL A 962 5.02 -20.12 27.07
N PRO A 963 5.50 -21.38 27.21
CA PRO A 963 5.15 -22.45 26.27
C PRO A 963 3.66 -22.81 26.34
N LEU A 964 3.04 -22.99 25.18
CA LEU A 964 1.62 -23.33 25.05
C LEU A 964 1.48 -24.68 24.32
N PRO A 965 1.69 -25.82 25.02
CA PRO A 965 1.40 -27.11 24.42
C PRO A 965 -0.10 -27.28 24.23
N ASP A 966 -0.50 -27.94 23.14
CA ASP A 966 -1.89 -28.34 22.96
C ASP A 966 -2.23 -29.57 23.82
N LEU A 967 -3.52 -29.89 23.93
CA LEU A 967 -3.98 -31.02 24.74
C LEU A 967 -3.34 -32.36 24.33
N ALA A 968 -3.04 -32.57 23.05
CA ALA A 968 -2.40 -33.81 22.61
C ALA A 968 -0.96 -33.87 23.14
N GLN A 969 -0.22 -32.77 23.07
CA GLN A 969 1.13 -32.65 23.62
C GLN A 969 1.18 -32.82 25.14
N ILE A 970 0.16 -32.31 25.86
CA ILE A 970 0.03 -32.52 27.32
C ILE A 970 -0.17 -34.02 27.64
N VAL A 971 -1.02 -34.71 26.86
CA VAL A 971 -1.31 -36.14 27.05
C VAL A 971 -0.10 -37.00 26.67
N GLU A 972 0.56 -36.73 25.54
CA GLU A 972 1.79 -37.41 25.11
C GLU A 972 2.90 -37.25 26.16
N GLY A 973 3.10 -36.02 26.63
CA GLY A 973 4.08 -35.69 27.67
C GLY A 973 3.79 -36.29 29.05
N ALA A 974 2.61 -36.89 29.25
CA ALA A 974 2.30 -37.68 30.44
C ALA A 974 2.61 -39.19 30.27
N VAL A 975 2.66 -39.68 29.04
CA VAL A 975 2.87 -41.11 28.72
C VAL A 975 4.35 -41.43 28.52
N GLU A 976 5.12 -40.50 27.97
CA GLU A 976 6.55 -40.69 27.72
C GLU A 976 7.39 -39.43 28.01
N PRO A 977 8.70 -39.56 28.28
CA PRO A 977 9.59 -38.42 28.46
C PRO A 977 9.67 -37.54 27.21
N VAL A 978 9.64 -36.22 27.39
CA VAL A 978 9.82 -35.25 26.29
C VAL A 978 11.23 -35.35 25.71
N GLY A 979 11.33 -35.74 24.44
CA GLY A 979 12.60 -36.08 23.79
C GLY A 979 13.50 -34.90 23.36
N LYS A 980 13.03 -33.64 23.41
CA LYS A 980 13.82 -32.45 23.00
C LYS A 980 13.48 -31.19 23.82
N PRO A 981 14.47 -30.34 24.17
CA PRO A 981 14.21 -29.05 24.81
C PRO A 981 13.33 -28.15 23.94
N MET A 982 12.28 -27.56 24.52
CA MET A 982 11.33 -26.67 23.83
C MET A 982 11.51 -25.19 24.23
N GLY A 983 11.29 -24.27 23.29
CA GLY A 983 11.30 -22.81 23.52
C GLY A 983 12.49 -22.08 22.85
N PRO A 984 12.49 -20.74 22.87
CA PRO A 984 13.49 -19.93 22.17
C PRO A 984 14.93 -20.10 22.69
N ASN A 985 15.09 -20.62 23.91
CA ASN A 985 16.37 -20.92 24.55
C ASN A 985 16.67 -22.43 24.60
N ALA A 986 16.07 -23.25 23.72
CA ALA A 986 16.36 -24.70 23.64
C ALA A 986 17.85 -24.99 23.41
N ARG A 987 18.55 -24.08 22.72
CA ARG A 987 20.00 -23.95 22.67
C ARG A 987 20.35 -22.57 23.23
N PHE A 988 21.40 -22.48 24.04
CA PHE A 988 21.88 -21.22 24.59
C PHE A 988 23.41 -21.17 24.59
N GLY A 989 23.94 -19.96 24.62
CA GLY A 989 25.36 -19.66 24.71
C GLY A 989 25.74 -19.16 26.10
N TYR A 990 26.98 -19.37 26.49
CA TYR A 990 27.59 -18.84 27.70
C TYR A 990 29.11 -18.61 27.47
N PRO A 991 29.76 -17.61 28.09
CA PRO A 991 31.22 -17.47 27.98
C PRO A 991 31.97 -18.64 28.62
N LEU A 992 33.00 -19.18 27.95
CA LEU A 992 33.83 -20.23 28.56
C LEU A 992 34.48 -19.70 29.84
N LYS A 993 35.14 -18.55 29.80
CA LYS A 993 35.88 -17.97 30.93
C LYS A 993 35.32 -16.61 31.33
N GLY A 994 35.39 -16.32 32.63
CA GLY A 994 35.09 -15.00 33.21
C GLY A 994 33.60 -14.71 33.41
N GLY A 995 32.75 -15.74 33.32
CA GLY A 995 31.30 -15.61 33.51
C GLY A 995 30.63 -14.65 32.52
N PHE A 996 29.40 -14.22 32.81
CA PHE A 996 28.69 -13.26 31.96
C PHE A 996 29.36 -11.87 31.93
N GLN A 997 30.16 -11.55 32.96
CA GLN A 997 31.03 -10.37 32.99
C GLN A 997 31.95 -10.28 31.77
N ALA A 998 32.45 -11.41 31.25
CA ALA A 998 33.33 -11.43 30.08
C ALA A 998 32.67 -10.81 28.85
N LEU A 999 31.37 -11.08 28.63
CA LEU A 999 30.60 -10.47 27.54
C LEU A 999 30.45 -8.96 27.73
N MET A 1000 30.21 -8.51 28.96
CA MET A 1000 30.05 -7.07 29.26
C MET A 1000 31.38 -6.33 29.06
N SER A 1001 32.47 -6.87 29.62
CA SER A 1001 33.81 -6.29 29.51
C SER A 1001 34.32 -6.26 28.06
N ALA A 1002 33.90 -7.22 27.22
CA ALA A 1002 34.27 -7.27 25.81
C ALA A 1002 33.79 -6.05 25.01
N PHE A 1003 32.80 -5.27 25.47
CA PHE A 1003 32.42 -4.02 24.81
C PHE A 1003 33.48 -2.93 24.94
N LEU A 1004 34.25 -2.92 26.03
CA LEU A 1004 35.13 -1.79 26.40
C LEU A 1004 36.15 -1.43 25.30
N PRO A 1005 36.85 -2.39 24.65
CA PRO A 1005 37.78 -2.07 23.57
C PRO A 1005 37.11 -1.48 22.31
N HIS A 1006 35.80 -1.68 22.15
CA HIS A 1006 35.04 -1.24 20.98
C HIS A 1006 34.30 0.10 21.20
N ILE A 1007 34.14 0.53 22.45
CA ILE A 1007 33.54 1.83 22.77
C ILE A 1007 34.56 2.93 22.47
N LYS A 1008 34.19 3.83 21.55
CA LYS A 1008 35.03 4.98 21.17
C LYS A 1008 34.86 6.19 22.10
N GLY A 1009 33.78 6.22 22.89
CA GLY A 1009 33.47 7.28 23.85
C GLY A 1009 34.22 7.11 25.17
N VAL A 1010 33.88 7.94 26.16
CA VAL A 1010 34.43 7.85 27.52
C VAL A 1010 33.54 6.95 28.36
N VAL A 1011 34.16 6.04 29.12
CA VAL A 1011 33.48 5.20 30.13
C VAL A 1011 34.12 5.47 31.48
N GLU A 1012 33.33 5.94 32.45
CA GLU A 1012 33.79 6.19 33.83
C GLU A 1012 33.04 5.30 34.82
N THR A 1013 33.77 4.41 35.50
CA THR A 1013 33.26 3.62 36.63
C THR A 1013 33.46 4.38 37.95
N ASN A 1014 32.84 3.92 39.03
CA ASN A 1014 32.81 4.61 40.34
C ASN A 1014 32.23 6.04 40.26
N SER A 1015 31.33 6.29 39.31
CA SER A 1015 30.70 7.57 39.04
C SER A 1015 29.21 7.51 39.40
N GLU A 1016 28.90 7.70 40.68
CA GLU A 1016 27.54 7.71 41.18
C GLU A 1016 26.87 9.08 40.95
N ILE A 1017 25.70 9.08 40.29
CA ILE A 1017 24.88 10.29 40.15
C ILE A 1017 23.94 10.39 41.34
N THR A 1018 23.91 11.57 41.94
CA THR A 1018 23.07 11.86 43.11
C THR A 1018 21.88 12.74 42.77
N HIS A 1019 22.02 13.64 41.78
CA HIS A 1019 20.97 14.57 41.38
C HIS A 1019 20.98 14.82 39.87
N ILE A 1020 19.80 15.06 39.30
CA ILE A 1020 19.64 15.55 37.91
C ILE A 1020 18.79 16.82 37.96
N LEU A 1021 19.40 17.95 37.61
CA LEU A 1021 18.72 19.23 37.42
C LEU A 1021 18.21 19.26 35.97
N ALA A 1022 17.05 18.65 35.73
CA ALA A 1022 16.47 18.42 34.41
C ALA A 1022 16.27 19.74 33.64
N ASN A 1023 15.75 20.78 34.29
CA ASN A 1023 15.52 22.10 33.69
C ASN A 1023 16.81 22.79 33.24
N GLN A 1024 17.96 22.43 33.83
CA GLN A 1024 19.28 22.99 33.54
C GLN A 1024 20.13 22.06 32.68
N HIS A 1025 19.65 20.84 32.39
CA HIS A 1025 20.39 19.75 31.77
C HIS A 1025 21.73 19.43 32.46
N ILE A 1026 21.73 19.35 33.79
CA ILE A 1026 22.94 19.04 34.58
C ILE A 1026 22.74 17.76 35.39
N ALA A 1027 23.67 16.81 35.26
CA ALA A 1027 23.80 15.65 36.14
C ALA A 1027 24.94 15.86 37.15
N VAL A 1028 24.68 15.59 38.43
CA VAL A 1028 25.62 15.84 39.54
C VAL A 1028 26.08 14.53 40.16
N LEU A 1029 27.38 14.32 40.22
CA LEU A 1029 28.00 13.13 40.82
C LEU A 1029 28.18 13.29 42.34
N ALA A 1030 28.30 12.17 43.05
CA ALA A 1030 28.54 12.12 44.49
C ALA A 1030 29.86 12.81 44.91
N ASP A 1031 30.87 12.83 44.03
CA ASP A 1031 32.15 13.51 44.24
C ASP A 1031 32.11 15.02 43.94
N GLY A 1032 30.94 15.55 43.56
CA GLY A 1032 30.71 16.96 43.26
C GLY A 1032 30.95 17.37 41.81
N ARG A 1033 31.46 16.48 40.94
CA ARG A 1033 31.57 16.77 39.49
C ARG A 1033 30.20 16.94 38.87
N GLN A 1034 30.10 17.84 37.89
CA GLN A 1034 28.85 18.13 37.18
C GLN A 1034 29.04 17.92 35.68
N PHE A 1035 28.09 17.24 35.05
CA PHE A 1035 28.03 17.06 33.60
C PHE A 1035 26.85 17.83 33.03
N HIS A 1036 27.11 18.73 32.09
CA HIS A 1036 26.06 19.38 31.31
C HIS A 1036 25.81 18.55 30.05
N TYR A 1037 24.61 18.00 29.92
CA TYR A 1037 24.24 17.13 28.80
C TYR A 1037 23.45 17.90 27.72
N GLU A 1038 23.68 17.59 26.44
CA GLU A 1038 22.74 18.01 25.38
C GLU A 1038 21.57 17.01 25.25
N GLN A 1039 21.87 15.73 25.48
CA GLN A 1039 20.94 14.62 25.48
C GLN A 1039 21.40 13.61 26.53
N LEU A 1040 20.46 12.98 27.23
CA LEU A 1040 20.75 11.99 28.26
C LEU A 1040 20.04 10.68 27.93
N ILE A 1041 20.76 9.56 27.89
CA ILE A 1041 20.19 8.22 27.80
C ILE A 1041 20.24 7.61 29.20
N SER A 1042 19.09 7.40 29.82
CA SER A 1042 19.01 6.70 31.10
C SER A 1042 18.78 5.22 30.88
N THR A 1043 19.57 4.39 31.56
CA THR A 1043 19.29 2.96 31.74
C THR A 1043 19.02 2.63 33.22
N MET A 1044 18.88 3.64 34.06
CA MET A 1044 18.60 3.51 35.49
C MET A 1044 17.15 3.07 35.74
N PRO A 1045 16.84 2.48 36.90
CA PRO A 1045 15.45 2.25 37.30
C PRO A 1045 14.64 3.54 37.27
N LEU A 1046 13.48 3.51 36.59
CA LEU A 1046 12.66 4.67 36.33
C LEU A 1046 12.20 5.41 37.60
N PRO A 1047 11.77 4.73 38.69
CA PRO A 1047 11.47 5.40 39.96
C PRO A 1047 12.68 6.10 40.58
N GLU A 1048 13.87 5.49 40.50
CA GLU A 1048 15.11 6.08 41.02
C GLU A 1048 15.52 7.31 40.21
N LEU A 1049 15.35 7.28 38.88
CA LEU A 1049 15.60 8.43 38.02
C LEU A 1049 14.73 9.63 38.41
N ILE A 1050 13.43 9.41 38.62
CA ILE A 1050 12.53 10.48 39.06
C ILE A 1050 12.85 10.93 40.49
N ARG A 1051 13.26 10.02 41.38
CA ARG A 1051 13.68 10.35 42.75
C ARG A 1051 14.89 11.27 42.79
N ILE A 1052 15.90 11.06 41.93
CA ILE A 1052 17.10 11.92 41.88
C ILE A 1052 16.88 13.24 41.12
N ILE A 1053 15.83 13.33 40.31
CA ILE A 1053 15.34 14.59 39.74
C ILE A 1053 14.63 15.43 40.81
N GLY A 1054 13.88 14.78 41.70
CA GLY A 1054 13.22 15.42 42.84
C GLY A 1054 12.13 16.41 42.41
N ASP A 1055 12.06 17.54 43.11
CA ASP A 1055 10.98 18.53 42.98
C ASP A 1055 10.90 19.24 41.61
N GLU A 1056 11.85 19.00 40.70
CA GLU A 1056 11.72 19.45 39.31
C GLU A 1056 10.73 18.59 38.50
N ALA A 1057 10.44 17.36 38.94
CA ALA A 1057 9.41 16.53 38.36
C ALA A 1057 8.01 16.95 38.86
N PRO A 1058 7.01 17.11 37.97
CA PRO A 1058 5.63 17.39 38.38
C PRO A 1058 5.07 16.33 39.34
N ASP A 1059 4.17 16.72 40.25
CA ASP A 1059 3.53 15.81 41.22
C ASP A 1059 2.91 14.57 40.57
N GLU A 1060 2.31 14.72 39.37
CA GLU A 1060 1.73 13.61 38.61
C GLU A 1060 2.78 12.62 38.11
N VAL A 1061 3.98 13.09 37.75
CA VAL A 1061 5.11 12.27 37.31
C VAL A 1061 5.71 11.54 38.50
N ILE A 1062 5.84 12.22 39.65
CA ILE A 1062 6.29 11.60 40.91
C ILE A 1062 5.30 10.51 41.34
N ALA A 1063 4.00 10.78 41.29
CA ALA A 1063 2.96 9.80 41.62
C ALA A 1063 2.98 8.59 40.67
N ALA A 1064 3.10 8.83 39.36
CA ALA A 1064 3.20 7.77 38.36
C ALA A 1064 4.45 6.89 38.57
N ALA A 1065 5.61 7.51 38.84
CA ALA A 1065 6.85 6.80 39.11
C ALA A 1065 6.78 5.96 40.40
N ASN A 1066 6.16 6.48 41.46
CA ASN A 1066 5.93 5.75 42.71
C ASN A 1066 4.93 4.60 42.55
N GLY A 1067 4.05 4.66 41.56
CA GLY A 1067 3.10 3.60 41.22
C GLY A 1067 3.68 2.45 40.39
N LEU A 1068 4.99 2.40 40.17
CA LEU A 1068 5.65 1.33 39.41
C LEU A 1068 6.18 0.24 40.35
N HIS A 1069 5.66 -0.97 40.20
CA HIS A 1069 6.01 -2.09 41.06
C HIS A 1069 7.17 -2.94 40.50
N HIS A 1070 7.98 -3.51 41.40
CA HIS A 1070 9.10 -4.38 41.07
C HIS A 1070 9.29 -5.48 42.13
N VAL A 1071 10.09 -6.49 41.77
CA VAL A 1071 10.51 -7.58 42.65
C VAL A 1071 12.02 -7.58 42.74
N SER A 1072 12.53 -7.81 43.93
CA SER A 1072 13.95 -7.95 44.22
C SER A 1072 14.37 -9.41 44.30
N VAL A 1073 15.64 -9.71 44.03
CA VAL A 1073 16.20 -11.06 44.13
C VAL A 1073 17.43 -11.05 45.01
N ARG A 1074 17.42 -11.94 46.01
CA ARG A 1074 18.59 -12.32 46.79
C ARG A 1074 19.15 -13.62 46.24
N CYS A 1075 20.42 -13.62 45.87
CA CYS A 1075 21.15 -14.80 45.43
C CYS A 1075 22.02 -15.33 46.57
N VAL A 1076 21.93 -16.62 46.83
CA VAL A 1076 22.88 -17.35 47.68
C VAL A 1076 23.72 -18.24 46.77
N ASN A 1077 25.01 -17.93 46.67
CA ASN A 1077 25.96 -18.69 45.86
C ASN A 1077 26.65 -19.72 46.73
N LEU A 1078 26.72 -20.97 46.26
CA LEU A 1078 27.33 -22.09 46.96
C LEU A 1078 28.33 -22.77 46.03
N GLY A 1079 29.58 -22.86 46.47
CA GLY A 1079 30.63 -23.67 45.84
C GLY A 1079 30.79 -24.98 46.59
N ILE A 1080 30.42 -26.10 45.96
CA ILE A 1080 30.45 -27.42 46.60
C ILE A 1080 31.70 -28.17 46.16
N GLY A 1081 32.37 -28.85 47.09
CA GLY A 1081 33.57 -29.67 46.90
C GLY A 1081 33.32 -31.02 46.23
N ARG A 1082 32.39 -31.06 45.28
CA ARG A 1082 32.10 -32.24 44.45
C ARG A 1082 31.71 -31.81 43.04
N ALA A 1083 32.42 -32.36 42.05
CA ALA A 1083 32.06 -32.22 40.64
C ALA A 1083 30.79 -33.04 40.31
N ASP A 1084 30.16 -32.71 39.18
CA ASP A 1084 29.02 -33.46 38.63
C ASP A 1084 27.85 -33.64 39.61
N LEU A 1085 27.52 -32.60 40.40
CA LEU A 1085 26.38 -32.62 41.33
C LEU A 1085 25.08 -33.00 40.64
N THR A 1086 24.86 -32.44 39.46
CA THR A 1086 23.71 -32.70 38.59
C THR A 1086 24.10 -32.37 37.14
N ASP A 1087 23.35 -32.90 36.19
CA ASP A 1087 23.42 -32.60 34.75
C ASP A 1087 22.58 -31.38 34.31
N LYS A 1088 21.97 -30.65 35.26
CA LYS A 1088 20.94 -29.64 34.99
C LYS A 1088 21.57 -28.26 34.94
N HIS A 1089 21.11 -27.40 34.05
CA HIS A 1089 21.55 -26.00 34.01
C HIS A 1089 20.75 -25.14 35.00
N TRP A 1090 19.44 -25.33 35.07
CA TRP A 1090 18.62 -24.67 36.10
C TRP A 1090 17.36 -25.44 36.42
N ILE A 1091 16.83 -25.17 37.62
CA ILE A 1091 15.73 -25.91 38.21
C ILE A 1091 14.75 -24.92 38.83
N TYR A 1092 13.46 -25.05 38.51
CA TYR A 1092 12.37 -24.26 39.09
C TYR A 1092 11.72 -24.99 40.27
N PHE A 1093 11.42 -24.28 41.35
CA PHE A 1093 10.88 -24.86 42.59
C PHE A 1093 9.54 -24.23 42.97
N ALA A 1094 8.47 -25.01 42.81
CA ALA A 1094 7.11 -24.59 43.15
C ALA A 1094 6.72 -24.88 44.63
N GLY A 1095 7.45 -25.76 45.32
CA GLY A 1095 7.14 -26.21 46.70
C GLY A 1095 7.45 -25.19 47.79
N GLU A 1096 7.74 -25.64 49.02
CA GLU A 1096 7.93 -24.76 50.19
C GLU A 1096 9.36 -24.20 50.36
N THR A 1097 10.29 -24.53 49.45
CA THR A 1097 11.65 -24.00 49.47
C THR A 1097 11.67 -22.46 49.44
N ILE A 1098 12.66 -21.85 50.09
CA ILE A 1098 12.87 -20.41 50.06
C ILE A 1098 13.25 -19.90 48.68
N PHE A 1099 14.08 -20.66 47.95
CA PHE A 1099 14.44 -20.34 46.57
C PHE A 1099 13.33 -20.76 45.60
N HIS A 1100 13.14 -19.95 44.58
CA HIS A 1100 12.23 -20.25 43.47
C HIS A 1100 12.97 -20.88 42.29
N ARG A 1101 14.28 -20.64 42.19
CA ARG A 1101 15.14 -21.19 41.15
C ARG A 1101 16.53 -21.51 41.70
N ILE A 1102 17.12 -22.60 41.23
CA ILE A 1102 18.56 -22.85 41.32
C ILE A 1102 19.15 -22.78 39.93
N PHE A 1103 20.24 -22.04 39.77
CA PHE A 1103 21.05 -21.99 38.56
C PHE A 1103 22.39 -22.65 38.83
N VAL A 1104 22.74 -23.69 38.06
CA VAL A 1104 23.99 -24.43 38.24
C VAL A 1104 25.02 -23.85 37.29
N GLN A 1105 25.65 -22.76 37.74
CA GLN A 1105 26.63 -22.02 36.95
C GLN A 1105 27.74 -22.94 36.43
N GLY A 1106 28.16 -23.90 37.25
CA GLY A 1106 29.20 -24.85 36.89
C GLY A 1106 28.91 -25.73 35.67
N ASN A 1107 27.64 -25.90 35.30
CA ASN A 1107 27.25 -26.64 34.09
C ASN A 1107 27.11 -25.72 32.87
N THR A 1108 27.08 -24.40 33.08
CA THR A 1108 27.03 -23.44 31.97
C THR A 1108 28.37 -23.25 31.28
N SER A 1109 29.45 -23.38 32.05
CA SER A 1109 30.81 -23.51 31.54
C SER A 1109 31.66 -24.36 32.48
N PRO A 1110 32.47 -25.30 31.95
CA PRO A 1110 33.38 -26.09 32.76
C PRO A 1110 34.47 -25.25 33.45
N GLU A 1111 34.81 -24.07 32.92
CA GLU A 1111 35.86 -23.21 33.46
C GLU A 1111 35.35 -22.26 34.56
N CYS A 1112 34.06 -22.31 34.92
CA CYS A 1112 33.50 -21.56 36.06
C CYS A 1112 33.73 -22.23 37.42
N ASN A 1113 34.28 -23.45 37.44
CA ASN A 1113 34.55 -24.19 38.67
C ASN A 1113 36.05 -24.45 38.85
N PRO A 1114 36.55 -24.49 40.10
CA PRO A 1114 37.85 -25.08 40.38
C PRO A 1114 37.80 -26.61 40.17
N PRO A 1115 38.95 -27.27 39.91
CA PRO A 1115 38.99 -28.72 39.74
C PRO A 1115 38.34 -29.47 40.91
N GLY A 1116 37.37 -30.33 40.61
CA GLY A 1116 36.65 -31.13 41.61
C GLY A 1116 35.50 -30.42 42.32
N GLY A 1117 35.19 -29.16 41.98
CA GLY A 1117 34.06 -28.42 42.55
C GLY A 1117 32.90 -28.20 41.57
N CYS A 1118 31.74 -27.80 42.10
CA CYS A 1118 30.58 -27.36 41.32
C CYS A 1118 29.89 -26.17 41.99
N GLY A 1119 29.76 -25.05 41.26
CA GLY A 1119 29.09 -23.83 41.72
C GLY A 1119 27.61 -23.79 41.33
N LEU A 1120 26.76 -23.39 42.28
CA LEU A 1120 25.34 -23.13 42.06
C LEU A 1120 24.86 -21.87 42.79
N THR A 1121 23.78 -21.28 42.29
CA THR A 1121 23.14 -20.09 42.84
C THR A 1121 21.68 -20.39 43.15
N CYS A 1122 21.28 -20.24 44.40
CA CYS A 1122 19.89 -20.22 44.82
C CYS A 1122 19.33 -18.79 44.67
N GLU A 1123 18.25 -18.62 43.91
CA GLU A 1123 17.59 -17.34 43.70
C GLU A 1123 16.32 -17.24 44.56
N ILE A 1124 16.23 -16.21 45.38
CA ILE A 1124 15.14 -15.95 46.33
C ILE A 1124 14.52 -14.60 46.00
N THR A 1125 13.24 -14.58 45.64
CA THR A 1125 12.50 -13.35 45.38
C THR A 1125 11.92 -12.79 46.68
N TYR A 1126 12.04 -11.47 46.84
CA TYR A 1126 11.46 -10.73 47.95
C TYR A 1126 10.90 -9.38 47.47
N SER A 1127 9.99 -8.84 48.26
CA SER A 1127 9.39 -7.52 48.07
C SER A 1127 8.89 -6.98 49.41
N GLU A 1128 8.35 -5.77 49.44
CA GLU A 1128 7.72 -5.23 50.65
C GLU A 1128 6.57 -6.11 51.17
N HIS A 1129 5.86 -6.80 50.26
CA HIS A 1129 4.74 -7.68 50.60
C HIS A 1129 5.18 -9.11 50.96
N LYS A 1130 6.39 -9.52 50.55
CA LYS A 1130 7.00 -10.80 50.88
C LYS A 1130 8.47 -10.57 51.27
N PRO A 1131 8.73 -10.09 52.49
CA PRO A 1131 10.09 -9.83 52.96
C PRO A 1131 10.88 -11.15 53.11
N LEU A 1132 12.21 -11.06 53.04
CA LEU A 1132 13.07 -12.20 53.34
C LEU A 1132 12.85 -12.65 54.80
N PRO A 1133 12.58 -13.94 55.04
CA PRO A 1133 12.32 -14.43 56.40
C PRO A 1133 13.59 -14.44 57.27
N VAL A 1134 14.77 -14.56 56.65
CA VAL A 1134 16.10 -14.53 57.25
C VAL A 1134 17.09 -13.92 56.26
N ASP A 1135 18.21 -13.39 56.75
CA ASP A 1135 19.29 -12.84 55.92
C ASP A 1135 20.68 -13.25 56.46
N GLY A 1136 21.76 -12.99 55.72
CA GLY A 1136 23.13 -13.30 56.12
C GLY A 1136 23.35 -14.81 56.28
N GLN A 1137 24.17 -15.20 57.25
CA GLN A 1137 24.51 -16.61 57.46
C GLN A 1137 23.27 -17.51 57.64
N ALA A 1138 22.21 -17.02 58.30
CA ALA A 1138 20.98 -17.78 58.50
C ALA A 1138 20.25 -18.11 57.17
N LEU A 1139 20.34 -17.23 56.17
CA LEU A 1139 19.80 -17.50 54.84
C LEU A 1139 20.65 -18.53 54.08
N ILE A 1140 21.98 -18.44 54.20
CA ILE A 1140 22.91 -19.42 53.64
C ILE A 1140 22.64 -20.81 54.23
N ASP A 1141 22.57 -20.92 55.55
CA ASP A 1141 22.31 -22.18 56.26
C ASP A 1141 20.97 -22.79 55.84
N ARG A 1142 19.94 -21.95 55.67
CA ARG A 1142 18.62 -22.39 55.18
C ARG A 1142 18.69 -22.90 53.74
N CYS A 1143 19.37 -22.19 52.84
CA CYS A 1143 19.55 -22.65 51.46
C CYS A 1143 20.31 -23.99 51.41
N ILE A 1144 21.36 -24.16 52.22
CA ILE A 1144 22.10 -25.43 52.33
C ILE A 1144 21.16 -26.55 52.79
N ALA A 1145 20.42 -26.33 53.89
CA ALA A 1145 19.50 -27.33 54.43
C ALA A 1145 18.43 -27.74 53.40
N GLU A 1146 17.81 -26.78 52.72
CA GLU A 1146 16.78 -27.05 51.72
C GLU A 1146 17.37 -27.67 50.44
N CYS A 1147 18.60 -27.32 50.04
CA CYS A 1147 19.29 -27.99 48.93
C CYS A 1147 19.56 -29.47 49.24
N ILE A 1148 19.88 -29.81 50.50
CA ILE A 1148 20.01 -31.20 50.95
C ILE A 1148 18.65 -31.89 50.96
N GLU A 1149 17.61 -31.21 51.47
CA GLU A 1149 16.24 -31.73 51.53
C GLU A 1149 15.70 -32.10 50.14
N VAL A 1150 15.88 -31.23 49.15
CA VAL A 1150 15.42 -31.50 47.77
C VAL A 1150 16.37 -32.42 47.00
N GLY A 1151 17.54 -32.74 47.54
CA GLY A 1151 18.48 -33.72 46.97
C GLY A 1151 19.43 -33.15 45.90
N ILE A 1152 19.79 -31.87 45.97
CA ILE A 1152 20.78 -31.26 45.07
C ILE A 1152 22.21 -31.73 45.44
N PHE A 1153 22.51 -31.77 46.73
CA PHE A 1153 23.74 -32.34 47.30
C PHE A 1153 23.44 -32.94 48.68
N THR A 1154 24.41 -33.63 49.28
CA THR A 1154 24.25 -34.39 50.53
C THR A 1154 24.89 -33.68 51.71
N ALA A 1155 24.58 -34.10 52.95
CA ALA A 1155 25.20 -33.52 54.14
C ALA A 1155 26.71 -33.84 54.25
N GLU A 1156 27.18 -34.84 53.50
CA GLU A 1156 28.58 -35.23 53.38
C GLU A 1156 29.36 -34.35 52.38
N ASP A 1157 28.67 -33.58 51.53
CA ASP A 1157 29.30 -32.70 50.57
C ASP A 1157 29.83 -31.42 51.26
N GLU A 1158 31.12 -31.13 51.09
CA GLU A 1158 31.74 -29.95 51.68
C GLU A 1158 31.33 -28.67 50.94
N VAL A 1159 30.84 -27.67 51.67
CA VAL A 1159 30.61 -26.32 51.14
C VAL A 1159 31.92 -25.54 51.26
N LEU A 1160 32.60 -25.35 50.13
CA LEU A 1160 33.90 -24.67 50.05
C LEU A 1160 33.76 -23.15 50.13
N VAL A 1161 32.70 -22.61 49.52
CA VAL A 1161 32.41 -21.17 49.44
C VAL A 1161 30.92 -20.94 49.58
N ALA A 1162 30.54 -19.91 50.33
CA ALA A 1162 29.18 -19.41 50.36
C ALA A 1162 29.17 -17.88 50.46
N ASN A 1163 28.43 -17.21 49.58
CA ASN A 1163 28.25 -15.77 49.62
C ASN A 1163 26.85 -15.35 49.17
N GLN A 1164 26.56 -14.06 49.28
CA GLN A 1164 25.29 -13.47 48.88
C GLN A 1164 25.45 -12.29 47.96
N LEU A 1165 24.54 -12.17 47.01
CA LEU A 1165 24.41 -11.02 46.11
C LEU A 1165 22.97 -10.53 46.12
N ASP A 1166 22.79 -9.22 46.09
CA ASP A 1166 21.47 -8.58 46.13
C ASP A 1166 21.18 -7.82 44.84
N ILE A 1167 19.96 -7.98 44.33
CA ILE A 1167 19.44 -7.33 43.12
C ILE A 1167 18.13 -6.64 43.49
N PRO A 1168 18.18 -5.36 43.92
CA PRO A 1168 17.00 -4.64 44.38
C PRO A 1168 15.93 -4.48 43.30
N TYR A 1169 16.35 -4.23 42.05
CA TYR A 1169 15.47 -4.22 40.89
C TYR A 1169 15.80 -5.43 40.03
N ALA A 1170 15.11 -6.56 40.25
CA ALA A 1170 15.32 -7.76 39.46
C ALA A 1170 14.22 -7.89 38.39
N TYR A 1171 12.95 -7.90 38.78
CA TYR A 1171 11.81 -8.03 37.87
C TYR A 1171 10.91 -6.79 37.92
N VAL A 1172 10.53 -6.27 36.75
CA VAL A 1172 9.48 -5.26 36.65
C VAL A 1172 8.12 -5.96 36.64
N VAL A 1173 7.16 -5.44 37.41
CA VAL A 1173 5.82 -6.04 37.52
C VAL A 1173 4.91 -5.45 36.46
N TYR A 1174 4.19 -6.32 35.76
CA TYR A 1174 3.19 -5.94 34.77
C TYR A 1174 1.81 -5.90 35.44
N ASP A 1175 1.57 -4.84 36.22
CA ASP A 1175 0.24 -4.52 36.72
C ASP A 1175 -0.58 -3.71 35.69
N HIS A 1176 -1.87 -3.53 35.99
CA HIS A 1176 -2.81 -2.85 35.11
C HIS A 1176 -2.56 -1.34 34.92
N GLU A 1177 -1.89 -0.66 35.85
CA GLU A 1177 -1.60 0.78 35.77
C GLU A 1177 -0.21 1.06 35.15
N ARG A 1178 0.67 0.06 35.06
CA ARG A 1178 2.05 0.17 34.56
C ARG A 1178 2.15 0.97 33.28
N SER A 1179 1.41 0.58 32.24
CA SER A 1179 1.51 1.18 30.90
C SER A 1179 1.26 2.69 30.93
N LYS A 1180 0.23 3.10 31.67
CA LYS A 1180 -0.14 4.50 31.88
C LYS A 1180 0.94 5.23 32.68
N ASN A 1181 1.40 4.65 33.79
CA ASN A 1181 2.43 5.26 34.64
C ASN A 1181 3.75 5.47 33.88
N VAL A 1182 4.21 4.46 33.12
CA VAL A 1182 5.41 4.56 32.28
C VAL A 1182 5.26 5.65 31.24
N GLU A 1183 4.10 5.73 30.57
CA GLU A 1183 3.86 6.72 29.53
C GLU A 1183 3.84 8.15 30.08
N THR A 1184 3.20 8.38 31.23
CA THR A 1184 3.21 9.68 31.92
C THR A 1184 4.63 10.14 32.21
N VAL A 1185 5.48 9.26 32.75
CA VAL A 1185 6.87 9.58 33.06
C VAL A 1185 7.71 9.79 31.79
N ARG A 1186 7.54 8.92 30.79
CA ARG A 1186 8.26 8.97 29.51
C ARG A 1186 8.02 10.27 28.77
N GLN A 1187 6.76 10.70 28.64
CA GLN A 1187 6.42 11.92 27.91
C GLN A 1187 7.04 13.15 28.56
N TRP A 1188 7.03 13.22 29.89
CA TRP A 1188 7.66 14.32 30.60
C TRP A 1188 9.19 14.33 30.41
N LEU A 1189 9.86 13.19 30.58
CA LEU A 1189 11.32 13.10 30.42
C LEU A 1189 11.80 13.45 29.00
N LEU A 1190 11.02 13.13 27.96
CA LEU A 1190 11.33 13.53 26.59
C LEU A 1190 11.36 15.06 26.42
N THR A 1191 10.55 15.81 27.17
CA THR A 1191 10.60 17.29 27.16
C THR A 1191 11.89 17.85 27.78
N GLN A 1192 12.60 17.03 28.56
CA GLN A 1192 13.85 17.37 29.26
C GLN A 1192 15.09 16.80 28.55
N ASP A 1193 14.94 16.40 27.27
CA ASP A 1193 16.01 15.79 26.46
C ASP A 1193 16.59 14.51 27.11
N ILE A 1194 15.77 13.78 27.89
CA ILE A 1194 16.08 12.49 28.52
C ILE A 1194 15.35 11.35 27.81
N VAL A 1195 16.12 10.40 27.28
CA VAL A 1195 15.64 9.19 26.60
C VAL A 1195 15.78 7.97 27.51
N LEU A 1196 14.67 7.25 27.71
CA LEU A 1196 14.64 5.99 28.45
C LEU A 1196 15.09 4.82 27.56
N ALA A 1197 15.92 3.93 28.08
CA ALA A 1197 16.32 2.71 27.39
C ALA A 1197 16.58 1.54 28.34
N GLY A 1198 16.14 0.35 27.98
CA GLY A 1198 16.47 -0.90 28.68
C GLY A 1198 15.52 -1.28 29.81
N ARG A 1199 15.75 -2.47 30.39
CA ARG A 1199 14.84 -3.19 31.30
C ARG A 1199 14.19 -2.30 32.37
N TYR A 1200 15.01 -1.53 33.09
CA TYR A 1200 14.56 -0.76 34.25
C TYR A 1200 14.20 0.69 33.93
N SER A 1201 14.63 1.22 32.79
CA SER A 1201 14.33 2.61 32.43
C SER A 1201 13.06 2.69 31.58
N GLU A 1202 12.83 1.72 30.69
CA GLU A 1202 11.58 1.59 29.93
C GLU A 1202 10.50 0.84 30.73
N TRP A 1203 10.88 0.25 31.87
CA TRP A 1203 10.03 -0.58 32.72
C TRP A 1203 9.43 -1.79 32.01
N GLU A 1204 10.25 -2.43 31.17
CA GLU A 1204 9.88 -3.58 30.36
C GLU A 1204 10.74 -4.80 30.74
N TYR A 1205 10.15 -5.99 30.75
CA TYR A 1205 10.90 -7.21 31.05
C TYR A 1205 11.76 -7.57 29.85
N TYR A 1206 13.07 -7.30 29.92
CA TYR A 1206 14.05 -7.63 28.86
C TYR A 1206 15.01 -8.75 29.27
N ASN A 1207 15.46 -9.50 28.27
CA ASN A 1207 16.69 -10.29 28.34
C ASN A 1207 17.86 -9.47 27.77
N SER A 1208 19.09 -9.99 27.83
CA SER A 1208 20.29 -9.26 27.39
C SER A 1208 20.28 -8.90 25.90
N ASP A 1209 19.72 -9.73 25.03
CA ASP A 1209 19.57 -9.47 23.59
C ASP A 1209 18.71 -8.24 23.33
N HIS A 1210 17.51 -8.18 23.92
CA HIS A 1210 16.63 -7.01 23.85
C HIS A 1210 17.28 -5.78 24.48
N ALA A 1211 18.03 -5.95 25.57
CA ALA A 1211 18.75 -4.85 26.22
C ALA A 1211 19.82 -4.23 25.30
N PHE A 1212 20.55 -5.05 24.52
CA PHE A 1212 21.50 -4.54 23.53
C PHE A 1212 20.80 -3.77 22.41
N ILE A 1213 19.69 -4.31 21.88
CA ILE A 1213 18.91 -3.63 20.84
C ILE A 1213 18.34 -2.30 21.34
N ALA A 1214 17.80 -2.26 22.58
CA ALA A 1214 17.32 -1.03 23.19
C ALA A 1214 18.42 0.04 23.27
N GLY A 1215 19.64 -0.37 23.64
CA GLY A 1215 20.79 0.54 23.69
C GLY A 1215 21.18 1.10 22.31
N LYS A 1216 21.22 0.23 21.30
CA LYS A 1216 21.46 0.61 19.90
C LYS A 1216 20.44 1.64 19.42
N ASN A 1217 19.15 1.33 19.59
CA ASN A 1217 18.05 2.17 19.13
C ASN A 1217 18.05 3.53 19.84
N ALA A 1218 18.32 3.57 21.14
CA ALA A 1218 18.43 4.82 21.90
C ALA A 1218 19.58 5.70 21.38
N ALA A 1219 20.76 5.11 21.12
CA ALA A 1219 21.90 5.83 20.58
C ALA A 1219 21.61 6.41 19.17
N GLU A 1220 20.99 5.63 18.29
CA GLU A 1220 20.62 6.06 16.93
C GLU A 1220 19.56 7.18 16.97
N LYS A 1221 18.54 7.05 17.82
CA LYS A 1221 17.51 8.08 18.03
C LYS A 1221 18.13 9.41 18.48
N VAL A 1222 19.02 9.36 19.47
CA VAL A 1222 19.69 10.56 19.99
C VAL A 1222 20.59 11.19 18.92
N LYS A 1223 21.38 10.41 18.16
CA LYS A 1223 22.21 10.95 17.06
C LYS A 1223 21.40 11.72 16.03
N ASN A 1224 20.26 11.17 15.62
CA ASN A 1224 19.40 11.79 14.60
C ASN A 1224 18.78 13.09 15.11
N SER A 1225 18.40 13.16 16.39
CA SER A 1225 17.87 14.38 17.01
C SER A 1225 18.88 15.54 17.05
N VAL A 1226 20.15 15.24 17.35
CA VAL A 1226 21.22 16.26 17.43
C VAL A 1226 21.64 16.73 16.04
N SER A 1227 21.65 15.85 15.03
CA SER A 1227 21.93 16.23 13.63
C SER A 1227 20.89 17.20 13.05
N ARG A 1228 19.61 17.06 13.43
CA ARG A 1228 18.52 17.97 13.01
C ARG A 1228 18.61 19.35 13.65
N ARG A 1229 19.02 19.46 14.93
CA ARG A 1229 19.24 20.77 15.60
C ARG A 1229 20.47 21.50 15.03
N GLY A 1230 21.49 20.78 14.54
CA GLY A 1230 22.70 21.37 13.95
C GLY A 1230 22.59 21.83 12.50
N ALA A 1231 21.63 21.30 11.73
CA ALA A 1231 21.42 21.66 10.32
C ALA A 1231 20.52 22.92 10.13
N GLY A 1232 19.97 23.46 11.22
CA GLY A 1232 19.12 24.65 11.23
C GLY A 1232 19.71 25.88 11.92
N ALA A 1233 21.04 25.91 12.17
CA ALA A 1233 21.75 27.02 12.79
C ALA A 1233 22.67 27.76 11.80
#